data_AF-A0A1G7TM67-F1
#
_entry.id   AF-A0A1G7TM67-F1
#
_cell.length_a   1.000
_cell.length_b   1.000
_cell.length_c   1.000
_cell.angle_alpha   90.00
_cell.angle_beta   90.00
_cell.angle_gamma   90.00
#
_symmetry.space_group_name_H-M   'P 1'
#
loop_
_entity.id
_entity.type
_entity.pdbx_description
1 polymer ?
#
loop_
_entity_poly.entity_id
_entity_poly.type
_entity_poly.pdbx_seq_one_letter_code
_entity_poly.pdbx_strand_id
1 'polypeptide(L)'
;MIPRHFRTALIGAVAALTLLTPHSVAMAAPTPDKIDKTVLADLKADDKATFWVHLRGSANLSATSTAKTKADKAEAVYRAKTAFASSSQAELVKLLKAVGADYTPFWITNSVHVTGNAELATSVARLPQVTSIVPARTVDLPKPAPVKDQPKTQSKSRAKAEAKTRANGVEWNVDRINAPRVWNEIGTRGEGVVVANIDSGVQFDHPALARQYRGKKADGTVDHNYNWFDPSRQCSTAAPCDNDHSGTHTMGTMVGDDGGTNQIGVAPGAKWIAAKACQSNRCSEAALLAAGQWILAPTDLNGANPRPDLAPDVVNNSWTIGYYSGYKEIIQAWVAAGIFPVFANGDATYPVCGTTGTPGRYVESYSVGAFDQRNGATVFSSRGAGDNGEIKPNITAPGFARSSIKHGGYRDRASTGIAAPHVAATVALIWSASPSLLGDVAATRAVLDRTAIDMSDTSCGGTAGKNNVWGEGRLDAYAAVQAAPSDSLGTLNGTVTSGGTAVADASVAVAGPQSRTVTTGQDGKYSLPRLLPGDYRITVKKFGHTDATATATVDAEEATTANVALTEASPGSVSGTVTHTGAPEAGAEVTAVGTSAKAVTDAAGRYRLALPRGAYDLKVTPASRCATSRTAPVTVNGDLTKDFDLANRSDAFGYVCAAGEEPYIAGTDRLGLSGDLAQTEVYLPFTVPLYGSQYTSSWISTDGNLYFRGTWGIDERNVWVHPFNDDLIVDGQAGIYTAELGTAPKRTFVVEWRNVTFKNDNSLRVSVSAAFGEDGSIRFFYKDLDNPREFGDKASVGLQDLKDTIDFWYSQNSPALKNGQSLTFTPSRRGPALP
;
A
#
# COMPACT_ATOMS: atom_id res chain seq x y z
N MET A 1 -77.93 74.79 3.22
CA MET A 1 -78.34 75.10 4.61
C MET A 1 -77.13 74.90 5.52
N ILE A 2 -76.62 75.98 6.10
CA ILE A 2 -75.70 76.00 7.26
C ILE A 2 -76.34 77.00 8.24
N PRO A 3 -76.49 76.65 9.53
CA PRO A 3 -75.73 77.29 10.62
C PRO A 3 -75.29 76.27 11.71
N ARG A 4 -74.06 76.27 12.25
CA ARG A 4 -73.29 77.24 13.09
C ARG A 4 -73.46 77.02 14.62
N HIS A 5 -72.29 76.81 15.25
CA HIS A 5 -71.84 77.24 16.61
C HIS A 5 -72.20 76.38 17.84
N PHE A 6 -71.23 75.75 18.51
CA PHE A 6 -70.27 76.23 19.53
C PHE A 6 -70.89 76.50 20.93
N ARG A 7 -70.50 75.72 21.96
CA ARG A 7 -69.84 76.16 23.23
C ARG A 7 -69.78 75.07 24.33
N THR A 8 -68.57 74.86 24.87
CA THR A 8 -68.11 74.71 26.30
C THR A 8 -69.05 74.09 27.36
N ALA A 9 -68.67 73.37 28.41
CA ALA A 9 -67.46 72.86 29.09
C ALA A 9 -68.02 71.86 30.18
N LEU A 10 -67.33 70.91 30.82
CA LEU A 10 -66.40 71.08 31.95
C LEU A 10 -66.18 69.68 32.61
N ILE A 11 -64.92 69.34 32.87
CA ILE A 11 -64.33 68.58 34.02
C ILE A 11 -64.90 67.20 34.42
N GLY A 12 -64.00 66.21 34.39
CA GLY A 12 -64.08 64.95 35.14
C GLY A 12 -62.76 64.17 35.03
N ALA A 13 -61.75 64.60 35.77
CA ALA A 13 -60.45 63.92 35.86
C ALA A 13 -60.56 62.68 36.76
N VAL A 14 -60.33 61.49 36.20
CA VAL A 14 -59.91 60.30 36.94
C VAL A 14 -58.64 59.78 36.28
N ALA A 15 -57.55 59.85 37.03
CA ALA A 15 -56.26 59.30 36.64
C ALA A 15 -56.34 57.76 36.61
N ALA A 16 -56.22 57.17 35.43
CA ALA A 16 -55.88 55.76 35.26
C ALA A 16 -54.43 55.69 34.78
N LEU A 17 -53.55 55.29 35.68
CA LEU A 17 -52.15 55.00 35.47
C LEU A 17 -52.06 53.73 34.57
N THR A 18 -52.01 53.90 33.25
CA THR A 18 -51.67 52.80 32.33
C THR A 18 -50.15 52.68 32.27
N LEU A 19 -49.62 51.64 32.93
CA LEU A 19 -48.25 51.19 32.70
C LEU A 19 -48.06 50.92 31.20
N LEU A 20 -47.16 51.68 30.58
CA LEU A 20 -46.48 51.28 29.36
C LEU A 20 -45.67 50.02 29.68
N THR A 21 -46.23 48.85 29.38
CA THR A 21 -45.42 47.64 29.26
C THR A 21 -44.56 47.80 28.00
N PRO A 22 -43.23 47.62 28.09
CA PRO A 22 -42.42 47.49 26.89
C PRO A 22 -42.97 46.31 26.09
N HIS A 23 -43.20 46.51 24.80
CA HIS A 23 -43.40 45.40 23.89
C HIS A 23 -42.11 44.60 23.88
N SER A 24 -42.03 43.59 24.75
CA SER A 24 -41.09 42.50 24.60
C SER A 24 -41.37 41.90 23.23
N VAL A 25 -40.52 42.23 22.25
CA VAL A 25 -40.39 41.41 21.05
C VAL A 25 -40.15 40.01 21.58
N ALA A 26 -41.15 39.13 21.45
CA ALA A 26 -40.98 37.74 21.78
C ALA A 26 -39.84 37.22 20.89
N MET A 27 -38.64 37.11 21.46
CA MET A 27 -37.57 36.34 20.85
C MET A 27 -38.17 34.96 20.62
N ALA A 28 -38.27 34.56 19.35
CA ALA A 28 -38.65 33.20 19.00
C ALA A 28 -37.83 32.24 19.86
N ALA A 29 -38.52 31.30 20.50
CA ALA A 29 -37.93 30.19 21.22
C ALA A 29 -36.86 29.52 20.33
N PRO A 30 -35.78 28.96 20.90
CA PRO A 30 -34.74 28.28 20.12
C PRO A 30 -35.42 27.23 19.24
N THR A 31 -35.22 27.24 17.92
CA THR A 31 -35.73 26.19 17.04
C THR A 31 -34.90 24.92 17.25
N PRO A 32 -35.37 23.94 18.06
CA PRO A 32 -34.60 22.75 18.39
C PRO A 32 -34.53 21.79 17.19
N ASP A 33 -35.37 22.01 16.18
CA ASP A 33 -35.58 21.11 15.04
C ASP A 33 -34.37 20.96 14.12
N LYS A 34 -33.40 21.90 14.18
CA LYS A 34 -32.17 21.83 13.37
C LYS A 34 -31.04 21.07 14.05
N ILE A 35 -31.09 20.86 15.37
CA ILE A 35 -30.01 20.20 16.11
C ILE A 35 -30.38 18.73 16.28
N ASP A 36 -29.52 17.85 15.78
CA ASP A 36 -29.70 16.41 15.92
C ASP A 36 -29.73 15.99 17.41
N LYS A 37 -30.58 15.01 17.72
CA LYS A 37 -30.78 14.52 19.10
C LYS A 37 -29.50 13.98 19.70
N THR A 38 -28.62 13.37 18.90
CA THR A 38 -27.31 12.88 19.36
C THR A 38 -26.42 14.05 19.76
N VAL A 39 -26.38 15.13 18.97
CA VAL A 39 -25.61 16.34 19.33
C VAL A 39 -26.13 16.95 20.63
N LEU A 40 -27.45 17.02 20.81
CA LEU A 40 -28.05 17.49 22.07
C LEU A 40 -27.72 16.58 23.25
N ALA A 41 -27.57 15.26 23.03
CA ALA A 41 -27.18 14.33 24.08
C ALA A 41 -25.70 14.50 24.45
N ASP A 42 -24.82 14.61 23.45
CA ASP A 42 -23.38 14.83 23.64
C ASP A 42 -23.13 16.15 24.39
N LEU A 43 -23.81 17.23 24.01
CA LEU A 43 -23.74 18.54 24.69
C LEU A 43 -24.31 18.57 26.11
N LYS A 44 -25.10 17.56 26.50
CA LYS A 44 -25.58 17.39 27.88
C LYS A 44 -24.63 16.52 28.70
N ALA A 45 -24.00 15.55 28.06
CA ALA A 45 -23.02 14.68 28.70
C ALA A 45 -21.71 15.43 28.95
N ASP A 46 -21.31 16.27 28.01
CA ASP A 46 -20.07 17.06 28.03
C ASP A 46 -20.36 18.54 27.75
N ASP A 47 -19.61 19.45 28.39
CA ASP A 47 -19.75 20.90 28.22
C ASP A 47 -19.53 21.38 26.77
N LYS A 48 -18.87 20.57 25.94
CA LYS A 48 -18.64 20.83 24.52
C LYS A 48 -18.80 19.54 23.70
N ALA A 49 -19.34 19.68 22.50
CA ALA A 49 -19.39 18.62 21.49
C ALA A 49 -18.83 19.11 20.17
N THR A 50 -18.44 18.16 19.31
CA THR A 50 -18.00 18.44 17.94
C THR A 50 -19.07 17.98 16.96
N PHE A 51 -19.51 18.89 16.10
CA PHE A 51 -20.65 18.69 15.20
C PHE A 51 -20.43 19.38 13.84
N TRP A 52 -21.16 18.90 12.84
CA TRP A 52 -21.22 19.49 11.52
C TRP A 52 -22.38 20.46 11.43
N VAL A 53 -22.11 21.64 10.87
CA VAL A 53 -23.12 22.63 10.50
C VAL A 53 -23.26 22.61 8.98
N HIS A 54 -24.41 22.18 8.49
CA HIS A 54 -24.73 22.21 7.05
C HIS A 54 -25.46 23.52 6.71
N LEU A 55 -25.11 24.09 5.57
CA LEU A 55 -25.70 25.32 5.07
C LEU A 55 -26.51 25.05 3.80
N ARG A 56 -27.53 25.87 3.57
CA ARG A 56 -28.44 25.73 2.42
C ARG A 56 -27.74 26.07 1.11
N GLY A 57 -28.18 25.39 0.05
CA GLY A 57 -27.76 25.65 -1.33
C GLY A 57 -26.40 25.05 -1.68
N SER A 58 -26.10 25.06 -2.97
CA SER A 58 -24.86 24.54 -3.56
C SER A 58 -24.39 25.44 -4.69
N ALA A 59 -23.09 25.35 -5.02
CA ALA A 59 -22.51 26.09 -6.13
C ALA A 59 -23.07 25.63 -7.49
N ASN A 60 -23.29 26.57 -8.41
CA ASN A 60 -23.65 26.27 -9.78
C ASN A 60 -22.41 25.81 -10.57
N LEU A 61 -22.41 24.56 -11.03
CA LEU A 61 -21.29 23.96 -11.78
C LEU A 61 -21.52 23.94 -13.30
N SER A 62 -22.61 24.51 -13.83
CA SER A 62 -22.93 24.47 -15.27
C SER A 62 -21.82 25.03 -16.18
N ALA A 63 -21.00 25.96 -15.69
CA ALA A 63 -19.88 26.52 -16.43
C ALA A 63 -18.83 25.47 -16.84
N THR A 64 -18.73 24.33 -16.14
CA THR A 64 -17.77 23.25 -16.46
C THR A 64 -18.05 22.59 -17.81
N SER A 65 -19.30 22.65 -18.29
CA SER A 65 -19.68 22.09 -19.60
C SER A 65 -19.01 22.78 -20.79
N THR A 66 -18.51 24.01 -20.59
CA THR A 66 -17.81 24.80 -21.62
C THR A 66 -16.29 24.69 -21.55
N ALA A 67 -15.76 24.09 -20.48
CA ALA A 67 -14.33 23.91 -20.27
C ALA A 67 -13.79 22.79 -21.17
N LYS A 68 -12.68 23.06 -21.86
CA LYS A 68 -12.10 22.15 -22.87
C LYS A 68 -11.17 21.11 -22.26
N THR A 69 -10.40 21.50 -21.24
CA THR A 69 -9.44 20.61 -20.59
C THR A 69 -9.90 20.21 -19.20
N LYS A 70 -9.37 19.10 -18.69
CA LYS A 70 -9.63 18.66 -17.32
C LYS A 70 -9.13 19.68 -16.28
N ALA A 71 -8.00 20.35 -16.53
CA ALA A 71 -7.50 21.40 -15.64
C ALA A 71 -8.48 22.59 -15.56
N ASP A 72 -9.02 23.02 -16.70
CA ASP A 72 -10.02 24.10 -16.74
C ASP A 72 -11.32 23.70 -16.01
N LYS A 73 -11.75 22.43 -16.15
CA LYS A 73 -12.90 21.89 -15.41
C LYS A 73 -12.66 21.96 -13.91
N ALA A 74 -11.51 21.46 -13.44
CA ALA A 74 -11.15 21.46 -12.02
C ALA A 74 -11.07 22.89 -11.44
N GLU A 75 -10.45 23.83 -12.16
CA GLU A 75 -10.38 25.24 -11.78
C GLU A 75 -11.78 25.88 -11.71
N ALA A 76 -12.65 25.61 -12.69
CA ALA A 76 -14.02 26.12 -12.69
C ALA A 76 -14.84 25.60 -11.49
N VAL A 77 -14.74 24.31 -11.16
CA VAL A 77 -15.40 23.73 -9.98
C VAL A 77 -14.85 24.36 -8.70
N TYR A 78 -13.52 24.45 -8.58
CA TYR A 78 -12.86 25.03 -7.42
C TYR A 78 -13.31 26.48 -7.18
N ARG A 79 -13.27 27.34 -8.20
CA ARG A 79 -13.73 28.73 -8.11
C ARG A 79 -15.20 28.84 -7.72
N ALA A 80 -16.07 28.07 -8.39
CA ALA A 80 -17.51 28.12 -8.12
C ALA A 80 -17.83 27.71 -6.66
N LYS A 81 -17.25 26.60 -6.19
CA LYS A 81 -17.50 26.09 -4.83
C LYS A 81 -16.89 26.98 -3.76
N THR A 82 -15.66 27.48 -3.94
CA THR A 82 -15.01 28.37 -2.97
C THR A 82 -15.69 29.73 -2.88
N ALA A 83 -16.06 30.35 -4.01
CA ALA A 83 -16.80 31.61 -4.02
C ALA A 83 -18.17 31.46 -3.34
N PHE A 84 -18.89 30.38 -3.67
CA PHE A 84 -20.17 30.08 -3.04
C PHE A 84 -20.01 29.91 -1.53
N ALA A 85 -19.12 29.02 -1.08
CA ALA A 85 -18.86 28.76 0.34
C ALA A 85 -18.43 30.02 1.11
N SER A 86 -17.56 30.85 0.52
CA SER A 86 -17.13 32.11 1.15
C SER A 86 -18.30 33.04 1.41
N SER A 87 -19.26 33.12 0.49
CA SER A 87 -20.46 33.95 0.64
C SER A 87 -21.50 33.33 1.59
N SER A 88 -21.78 32.03 1.47
CA SER A 88 -22.82 31.34 2.24
C SER A 88 -22.43 31.14 3.71
N GLN A 89 -21.13 30.95 3.99
CA GLN A 89 -20.61 30.68 5.33
C GLN A 89 -20.23 31.96 6.09
N ALA A 90 -20.20 33.13 5.45
CA ALA A 90 -19.66 34.37 6.00
C ALA A 90 -20.21 34.73 7.40
N GLU A 91 -21.54 34.75 7.56
CA GLU A 91 -22.17 35.10 8.84
C GLU A 91 -21.95 34.03 9.92
N LEU A 92 -21.91 32.74 9.55
CA LEU A 92 -21.57 31.67 10.49
C LEU A 92 -20.13 31.80 10.96
N VAL A 93 -19.18 31.96 10.04
CA VAL A 93 -17.77 32.14 10.37
C VAL A 93 -17.54 33.39 11.22
N LYS A 94 -18.25 34.49 10.94
CA LYS A 94 -18.22 35.70 11.76
C LYS A 94 -18.67 35.44 13.19
N LEU A 95 -19.78 34.72 13.37
CA LEU A 95 -20.27 34.30 14.69
C LEU A 95 -19.23 33.45 15.43
N LEU A 96 -18.69 32.42 14.77
CA LEU A 96 -17.72 31.49 15.36
C LEU A 96 -16.43 32.20 15.77
N LYS A 97 -15.93 33.14 14.96
CA LYS A 97 -14.78 33.99 15.30
C LYS A 97 -15.04 34.88 16.50
N ALA A 98 -16.23 35.49 16.57
CA ALA A 98 -16.57 36.42 17.65
C ALA A 98 -16.57 35.73 19.03
N VAL A 99 -16.89 34.44 19.08
CA VAL A 99 -16.91 33.65 20.33
C VAL A 99 -15.65 32.82 20.55
N GLY A 100 -14.66 32.90 19.66
CA GLY A 100 -13.42 32.11 19.75
C GLY A 100 -13.63 30.60 19.68
N ALA A 101 -14.61 30.12 18.92
CA ALA A 101 -14.85 28.69 18.74
C ALA A 101 -13.79 28.03 17.85
N ASP A 102 -13.51 26.76 18.09
CA ASP A 102 -12.74 25.94 17.16
C ASP A 102 -13.64 25.53 15.99
N TYR A 103 -13.24 25.87 14.77
CA TYR A 103 -13.98 25.49 13.58
C TYR A 103 -13.09 25.27 12.36
N THR A 104 -13.58 24.48 11.42
CA THR A 104 -12.93 24.24 10.13
C THR A 104 -13.99 24.32 9.01
N PRO A 105 -13.89 25.29 8.09
CA PRO A 105 -14.80 25.39 6.96
C PRO A 105 -14.45 24.39 5.85
N PHE A 106 -15.48 23.81 5.23
CA PHE A 106 -15.35 22.92 4.08
C PHE A 106 -16.13 23.52 2.91
N TRP A 107 -15.40 23.96 1.89
CA TRP A 107 -16.01 24.61 0.74
C TRP A 107 -16.67 23.61 -0.22
N ILE A 108 -16.19 22.37 -0.24
CA ILE A 108 -16.66 21.37 -1.20
C ILE A 108 -18.07 20.84 -0.88
N THR A 109 -18.46 20.84 0.39
CA THR A 109 -19.77 20.38 0.91
C THR A 109 -20.63 21.49 1.50
N ASN A 110 -20.20 22.76 1.39
CA ASN A 110 -20.84 23.91 2.02
C ASN A 110 -21.21 23.66 3.50
N SER A 111 -20.24 23.17 4.27
CA SER A 111 -20.39 22.84 5.69
C SER A 111 -19.25 23.38 6.52
N VAL A 112 -19.47 23.48 7.84
CA VAL A 112 -18.45 23.88 8.81
C VAL A 112 -18.42 22.87 9.95
N HIS A 113 -17.25 22.33 10.25
CA HIS A 113 -17.00 21.49 11.41
C HIS A 113 -16.75 22.39 12.62
N VAL A 114 -17.50 22.22 13.70
CA VAL A 114 -17.47 23.14 14.85
C VAL A 114 -17.37 22.35 16.15
N THR A 115 -16.51 22.80 17.06
CA THR A 115 -16.51 22.37 18.46
C THR A 115 -17.04 23.49 19.33
N GLY A 116 -18.12 23.22 20.06
CA GLY A 116 -18.87 24.25 20.77
C GLY A 116 -19.73 23.70 21.90
N ASN A 117 -20.21 24.60 22.76
CA ASN A 117 -21.17 24.30 23.82
C ASN A 117 -22.62 24.43 23.32
N ALA A 118 -23.59 24.14 24.20
CA ALA A 118 -25.01 24.17 23.87
C ALA A 118 -25.52 25.57 23.48
N GLU A 119 -24.98 26.63 24.08
CA GLU A 119 -25.32 28.02 23.74
C GLU A 119 -24.88 28.37 22.32
N LEU A 120 -23.65 27.97 21.94
CA LEU A 120 -23.15 28.18 20.59
C LEU A 120 -23.95 27.37 19.57
N ALA A 121 -24.22 26.08 19.82
CA ALA A 121 -25.03 25.25 18.92
C ALA A 121 -26.42 25.86 18.68
N THR A 122 -27.05 26.40 19.74
CA THR A 122 -28.34 27.10 19.66
C THR A 122 -28.23 28.39 18.84
N SER A 123 -27.17 29.17 19.03
CA SER A 123 -26.92 30.41 18.29
C SER A 123 -26.69 30.14 16.80
N VAL A 124 -25.94 29.10 16.47
CA VAL A 124 -25.73 28.63 15.10
C VAL A 124 -27.06 28.17 14.46
N ALA A 125 -27.89 27.41 15.18
CA ALA A 125 -29.18 26.94 14.66
C ALA A 125 -30.14 28.09 14.27
N ARG A 126 -30.05 29.25 14.94
CA ARG A 126 -30.87 30.43 14.65
C ARG A 126 -30.50 31.12 13.33
N LEU A 127 -29.33 30.84 12.76
CA LEU A 127 -28.93 31.40 11.48
C LEU A 127 -29.82 30.88 10.34
N PRO A 128 -30.40 31.75 9.49
CA PRO A 128 -31.35 31.33 8.45
C PRO A 128 -30.72 30.46 7.36
N GLN A 129 -29.40 30.59 7.14
CA GLN A 129 -28.65 29.79 6.18
C GLN A 129 -28.31 28.38 6.68
N VAL A 130 -28.39 28.10 7.99
CA VAL A 130 -28.11 26.78 8.57
C VAL A 130 -29.32 25.88 8.38
N THR A 131 -29.12 24.70 7.78
CA THR A 131 -30.15 23.70 7.52
C THR A 131 -30.20 22.63 8.60
N SER A 132 -29.04 22.15 9.06
CA SER A 132 -28.95 21.15 10.11
C SER A 132 -27.61 21.22 10.85
N ILE A 133 -27.64 20.71 12.09
CA ILE A 133 -26.48 20.47 12.95
C ILE A 133 -26.49 18.99 13.30
N VAL A 134 -25.49 18.23 12.83
CA VAL A 134 -25.45 16.76 12.92
C VAL A 134 -24.16 16.28 13.59
N PRO A 135 -24.14 15.08 14.21
CA PRO A 135 -22.95 14.61 14.91
C PRO A 135 -21.82 14.29 13.93
N ALA A 136 -20.57 14.49 14.37
CA ALA A 136 -19.40 14.03 13.63
C ALA A 136 -19.28 12.49 13.70
N ARG A 137 -19.02 11.84 12.56
CA ARG A 137 -18.96 10.36 12.47
C ARG A 137 -17.52 9.84 12.33
N THR A 138 -17.30 8.61 12.79
CA THR A 138 -16.11 7.80 12.49
C THR A 138 -16.52 6.53 11.74
N VAL A 139 -15.68 6.10 10.80
CA VAL A 139 -15.91 5.00 9.86
C VAL A 139 -14.86 3.93 10.09
N ASP A 140 -15.19 2.65 9.91
CA ASP A 140 -14.20 1.57 9.84
C ASP A 140 -13.79 1.29 8.37
N LEU A 141 -12.49 1.10 8.12
CA LEU A 141 -12.03 0.47 6.88
C LEU A 141 -12.64 -0.94 6.81
N PRO A 142 -13.07 -1.40 5.61
CA PRO A 142 -13.52 -2.77 5.46
C PRO A 142 -12.42 -3.72 5.92
N LYS A 143 -12.72 -4.55 6.92
CA LYS A 143 -11.76 -5.55 7.42
C LYS A 143 -11.52 -6.56 6.29
N PRO A 144 -10.27 -6.77 5.83
CA PRO A 144 -9.98 -7.83 4.88
C PRO A 144 -10.47 -9.16 5.46
N ALA A 145 -11.23 -9.93 4.68
CA ALA A 145 -11.70 -11.23 5.14
C ALA A 145 -10.50 -12.13 5.47
N PRO A 146 -10.54 -12.92 6.58
CA PRO A 146 -9.49 -13.88 6.86
C PRO A 146 -9.35 -14.86 5.69
N VAL A 147 -8.14 -14.98 5.13
CA VAL A 147 -7.85 -15.95 4.06
C VAL A 147 -8.08 -17.41 4.53
N LYS A 148 -8.22 -17.62 5.85
CA LYS A 148 -8.35 -18.93 6.52
C LYS A 148 -9.74 -19.59 6.42
N ASP A 149 -10.81 -18.86 6.07
CA ASP A 149 -12.17 -19.43 5.98
C ASP A 149 -12.53 -19.99 4.59
N GLN A 150 -11.52 -20.20 3.75
CA GLN A 150 -11.69 -20.88 2.46
C GLN A 150 -11.70 -22.41 2.66
N PRO A 151 -12.60 -23.17 2.00
CA PRO A 151 -12.59 -24.63 2.07
C PRO A 151 -11.20 -25.21 1.73
N LYS A 152 -10.63 -26.00 2.64
CA LYS A 152 -9.25 -26.56 2.58
C LYS A 152 -8.93 -27.33 1.29
N THR A 153 -9.93 -27.72 0.50
CA THR A 153 -9.78 -28.38 -0.81
C THR A 153 -9.34 -27.44 -1.94
N GLN A 154 -9.36 -26.11 -1.72
CA GLN A 154 -9.13 -25.07 -2.75
C GLN A 154 -7.69 -24.51 -2.78
N SER A 155 -6.82 -24.93 -1.85
CA SER A 155 -5.44 -24.44 -1.69
C SER A 155 -4.46 -24.96 -2.77
N LYS A 156 -4.64 -26.20 -3.24
CA LYS A 156 -3.68 -26.85 -4.17
C LYS A 156 -3.80 -26.37 -5.63
N SER A 157 -4.99 -26.03 -6.10
CA SER A 157 -5.18 -25.48 -7.46
C SER A 157 -4.73 -24.02 -7.56
N ARG A 158 -4.94 -23.25 -6.48
CA ARG A 158 -4.44 -21.87 -6.31
C ARG A 158 -2.92 -21.82 -6.36
N ALA A 159 -2.23 -22.64 -5.57
CA ALA A 159 -0.76 -22.70 -5.57
C ALA A 159 -0.19 -23.03 -6.95
N LYS A 160 -0.88 -23.87 -7.75
CA LYS A 160 -0.45 -24.24 -9.11
C LYS A 160 -0.70 -23.15 -10.14
N ALA A 161 -1.80 -22.41 -10.04
CA ALA A 161 -2.08 -21.26 -10.90
C ALA A 161 -1.13 -20.10 -10.58
N GLU A 162 -0.94 -19.78 -9.29
CA GLU A 162 -0.03 -18.73 -8.82
C GLU A 162 1.45 -19.05 -9.11
N ALA A 163 1.86 -20.32 -9.02
CA ALA A 163 3.23 -20.72 -9.41
C ALA A 163 3.47 -20.54 -10.92
N LYS A 164 2.45 -20.70 -11.76
CA LYS A 164 2.56 -20.50 -13.22
C LYS A 164 2.63 -19.02 -13.59
N THR A 165 1.89 -18.13 -12.93
CA THR A 165 1.95 -16.67 -13.17
C THR A 165 3.20 -16.04 -12.56
N ARG A 166 3.65 -16.52 -11.38
CA ARG A 166 4.91 -16.08 -10.75
C ARG A 166 6.15 -16.35 -11.61
N ALA A 167 6.13 -17.38 -12.45
CA ALA A 167 7.21 -17.64 -13.41
C ALA A 167 7.38 -16.50 -14.44
N ASN A 168 6.33 -15.70 -14.67
CA ASN A 168 6.33 -14.54 -15.57
C ASN A 168 6.37 -13.18 -14.83
N GLY A 169 6.41 -13.18 -13.49
CA GLY A 169 6.45 -11.97 -12.65
C GLY A 169 5.14 -11.17 -12.53
N VAL A 170 4.05 -11.61 -13.16
CA VAL A 170 2.73 -10.93 -13.14
C VAL A 170 1.77 -11.63 -12.17
N GLU A 171 1.07 -10.87 -11.34
CA GLU A 171 0.08 -11.41 -10.41
C GLU A 171 -1.22 -11.85 -11.12
N TRP A 172 -1.86 -12.90 -10.59
CA TRP A 172 -3.04 -13.52 -11.21
C TRP A 172 -4.17 -12.51 -11.46
N ASN A 173 -4.39 -11.57 -10.54
CA ASN A 173 -5.48 -10.60 -10.59
C ASN A 173 -5.27 -9.60 -11.73
N VAL A 174 -4.02 -9.28 -12.05
CA VAL A 174 -3.63 -8.42 -13.16
C VAL A 174 -3.78 -9.17 -14.50
N ASP A 175 -3.32 -10.43 -14.54
CA ASP A 175 -3.49 -11.31 -15.70
C ASP A 175 -4.98 -11.57 -16.01
N ARG A 176 -5.81 -11.79 -14.99
CA ARG A 176 -7.22 -12.18 -15.15
C ARG A 176 -8.09 -11.13 -15.83
N ILE A 177 -7.69 -9.86 -15.76
CA ILE A 177 -8.37 -8.75 -16.43
C ILE A 177 -7.69 -8.38 -17.76
N ASN A 178 -6.79 -9.22 -18.27
CA ASN A 178 -6.05 -9.04 -19.52
C ASN A 178 -5.14 -7.79 -19.57
N ALA A 179 -4.74 -7.21 -18.44
CA ALA A 179 -3.85 -6.05 -18.42
C ALA A 179 -2.49 -6.29 -19.14
N PRO A 180 -1.86 -7.49 -19.04
CA PRO A 180 -0.62 -7.76 -19.79
C PRO A 180 -0.75 -7.62 -21.30
N ARG A 181 -1.94 -7.91 -21.85
CA ARG A 181 -2.20 -7.73 -23.30
C ARG A 181 -2.24 -6.25 -23.68
N VAL A 182 -2.75 -5.39 -22.80
CA VAL A 182 -2.67 -3.92 -23.01
C VAL A 182 -1.22 -3.49 -23.11
N TRP A 183 -0.37 -3.95 -22.20
CA TRP A 183 1.03 -3.56 -22.18
C TRP A 183 1.82 -4.08 -23.38
N ASN A 184 1.57 -5.32 -23.79
CA ASN A 184 2.37 -6.01 -24.79
C ASN A 184 1.88 -5.75 -26.22
N GLU A 185 0.57 -5.60 -26.42
CA GLU A 185 -0.02 -5.43 -27.76
C GLU A 185 -0.34 -3.96 -28.09
N ILE A 186 -0.67 -3.14 -27.08
CA ILE A 186 -1.00 -1.71 -27.26
C ILE A 186 0.15 -0.80 -26.83
N GLY A 187 1.07 -1.28 -25.98
CA GLY A 187 2.26 -0.53 -25.59
C GLY A 187 1.98 0.63 -24.63
N THR A 188 0.82 0.64 -23.96
CA THR A 188 0.51 1.58 -22.87
C THR A 188 0.52 0.88 -21.53
N ARG A 189 0.96 1.59 -20.49
CA ARG A 189 0.95 1.16 -19.09
C ARG A 189 0.32 2.21 -18.17
N GLY A 190 -0.39 3.20 -18.73
CA GLY A 190 -1.05 4.27 -17.97
C GLY A 190 -0.26 5.60 -17.95
N GLU A 191 0.75 5.75 -18.81
CA GLU A 191 1.57 6.94 -18.89
C GLU A 191 0.72 8.20 -19.12
N GLY A 192 1.10 9.30 -18.45
CA GLY A 192 0.41 10.59 -18.54
C GLY A 192 -0.83 10.71 -17.65
N VAL A 193 -1.24 9.63 -16.97
CA VAL A 193 -2.37 9.65 -16.03
C VAL A 193 -1.86 9.67 -14.59
N VAL A 194 -2.52 10.44 -13.73
CA VAL A 194 -2.29 10.46 -12.29
C VAL A 194 -3.45 9.79 -11.56
N VAL A 195 -3.19 8.71 -10.83
CA VAL A 195 -4.16 8.08 -9.93
C VAL A 195 -3.97 8.56 -8.50
N ALA A 196 -5.04 8.55 -7.71
CA ALA A 196 -5.00 8.82 -6.29
C ALA A 196 -5.73 7.73 -5.49
N ASN A 197 -5.38 7.59 -4.21
CA ASN A 197 -6.24 6.94 -3.24
C ASN A 197 -6.57 7.87 -2.08
N ILE A 198 -7.77 7.68 -1.52
CA ILE A 198 -8.13 8.14 -0.19
C ILE A 198 -8.21 6.88 0.69
N ASP A 199 -7.24 6.70 1.58
CA ASP A 199 -7.03 5.42 2.30
C ASP A 199 -6.25 5.63 3.62
N SER A 200 -5.59 4.60 4.14
CA SER A 200 -4.70 4.62 5.31
C SER A 200 -3.33 5.30 5.08
N GLY A 201 -3.08 5.76 3.86
CA GLY A 201 -1.81 6.34 3.41
C GLY A 201 -0.96 5.36 2.58
N VAL A 202 0.21 5.77 2.13
CA VAL A 202 1.07 4.99 1.21
C VAL A 202 2.53 5.12 1.63
N GLN A 203 3.25 3.99 1.70
CA GLN A 203 4.71 4.02 1.82
C GLN A 203 5.34 4.48 0.49
N PHE A 204 5.72 5.76 0.40
CA PHE A 204 6.20 6.35 -0.87
C PHE A 204 7.52 5.78 -1.38
N ASP A 205 8.37 5.28 -0.48
CA ASP A 205 9.69 4.73 -0.80
C ASP A 205 9.66 3.20 -0.99
N HIS A 206 8.46 2.60 -1.00
CA HIS A 206 8.31 1.18 -1.30
C HIS A 206 8.92 0.86 -2.68
N PRO A 207 9.75 -0.18 -2.84
CA PRO A 207 10.45 -0.47 -4.09
C PRO A 207 9.54 -0.55 -5.33
N ALA A 208 8.34 -1.12 -5.17
CA ALA A 208 7.32 -1.19 -6.22
C ALA A 208 6.56 0.12 -6.52
N LEU A 209 6.64 1.15 -5.67
CA LEU A 209 5.83 2.37 -5.79
C LEU A 209 6.65 3.65 -5.98
N ALA A 210 7.91 3.63 -5.55
CA ALA A 210 8.72 4.82 -5.47
C ALA A 210 8.95 5.48 -6.84
N ARG A 211 9.05 4.71 -7.92
CA ARG A 211 9.26 5.26 -9.28
C ARG A 211 8.02 5.96 -9.82
N GLN A 212 6.85 5.51 -9.38
CA GLN A 212 5.54 5.98 -9.82
C GLN A 212 5.05 7.15 -8.96
N TYR A 213 5.68 7.43 -7.81
CA TYR A 213 5.30 8.58 -6.98
C TYR A 213 5.49 9.87 -7.75
N ARG A 214 4.43 10.68 -7.90
CA ARG A 214 4.48 11.93 -8.67
C ARG A 214 5.47 12.93 -8.07
N GLY A 215 5.65 12.89 -6.75
CA GLY A 215 6.59 13.75 -6.03
C GLY A 215 8.07 13.36 -6.21
N LYS A 216 8.39 12.20 -6.80
CA LYS A 216 9.78 11.81 -7.05
C LYS A 216 10.29 12.45 -8.35
N LYS A 217 11.33 13.27 -8.23
CA LYS A 217 11.97 13.97 -9.35
C LYS A 217 13.02 13.08 -10.03
N ALA A 218 13.41 13.44 -11.24
CA ALA A 218 14.37 12.68 -12.04
C ALA A 218 15.78 12.62 -11.42
N ASP A 219 16.14 13.61 -10.62
CA ASP A 219 17.39 13.67 -9.86
C ASP A 219 17.38 12.81 -8.58
N GLY A 220 16.27 12.11 -8.31
CA GLY A 220 16.08 11.28 -7.13
C GLY A 220 15.55 12.02 -5.90
N THR A 221 15.47 13.36 -5.94
CA THR A 221 14.86 14.14 -4.85
C THR A 221 13.36 13.92 -4.79
N VAL A 222 12.77 14.16 -3.62
CA VAL A 222 11.34 13.93 -3.36
C VAL A 222 10.69 15.20 -2.84
N ASP A 223 9.55 15.56 -3.44
CA ASP A 223 8.74 16.71 -3.10
C ASP A 223 7.30 16.29 -2.81
N HIS A 224 6.91 16.39 -1.54
CA HIS A 224 5.60 15.95 -1.08
C HIS A 224 4.49 17.01 -1.26
N ASN A 225 4.85 18.27 -1.59
CA ASN A 225 3.86 19.31 -1.84
C ASN A 225 2.94 18.90 -2.99
N TYR A 226 1.62 19.07 -2.81
CA TYR A 226 0.59 18.71 -3.81
C TYR A 226 0.50 17.21 -4.14
N ASN A 227 1.30 16.35 -3.49
CA ASN A 227 1.38 14.90 -3.78
C ASN A 227 0.97 14.03 -2.59
N TRP A 228 0.88 14.64 -1.40
CA TRP A 228 0.58 13.97 -0.14
C TRP A 228 -0.30 14.86 0.74
N PHE A 229 -1.27 14.24 1.40
CA PHE A 229 -2.11 14.92 2.37
C PHE A 229 -2.45 14.03 3.56
N ASP A 230 -2.11 14.47 4.76
CA ASP A 230 -2.53 13.85 6.02
C ASP A 230 -3.24 14.91 6.87
N PRO A 231 -4.58 15.03 6.77
CA PRO A 231 -5.35 15.96 7.59
C PRO A 231 -5.30 15.63 9.09
N SER A 232 -4.95 14.39 9.44
CA SER A 232 -4.88 13.92 10.82
C SER A 232 -3.51 14.08 11.47
N ARG A 233 -2.48 14.40 10.67
CA ARG A 233 -1.06 14.57 11.09
C ARG A 233 -0.56 13.43 11.96
N GLN A 234 -0.89 12.19 11.59
CA GLN A 234 -0.48 11.01 12.33
C GLN A 234 0.86 10.44 11.88
N CYS A 235 1.30 10.77 10.67
CA CYS A 235 2.66 10.42 10.27
C CYS A 235 3.67 11.17 11.13
N SER A 236 4.73 10.49 11.56
CA SER A 236 5.81 11.06 12.39
C SER A 236 6.65 12.10 11.66
N THR A 237 6.53 12.18 10.34
CA THR A 237 7.19 13.17 9.49
C THR A 237 6.19 13.72 8.47
N ALA A 238 6.59 14.75 7.73
CA ALA A 238 5.78 15.31 6.64
C ALA A 238 5.75 14.42 5.36
N ALA A 239 6.47 13.29 5.37
CA ALA A 239 6.49 12.34 4.26
C ALA A 239 5.28 11.39 4.29
N PRO A 240 4.85 10.84 3.14
CA PRO A 240 3.83 9.80 3.08
C PRO A 240 4.17 8.61 3.96
N CYS A 241 3.20 8.18 4.76
CA CYS A 241 3.30 6.96 5.55
C CYS A 241 2.02 6.15 5.43
N ASP A 242 2.09 4.88 5.81
CA ASP A 242 0.93 4.00 5.93
C ASP A 242 1.01 3.24 7.25
N ASN A 243 -0.05 3.29 8.05
CA ASN A 243 -0.12 2.64 9.35
C ASN A 243 -0.98 1.36 9.39
N ASP A 244 -1.72 1.05 8.32
CA ASP A 244 -2.63 -0.11 8.23
C ASP A 244 -2.31 -1.08 7.07
N HIS A 245 -1.39 -0.70 6.18
CA HIS A 245 -1.03 -1.38 4.94
C HIS A 245 -2.07 -1.29 3.81
N SER A 246 -3.31 -0.84 4.08
CA SER A 246 -4.41 -0.83 3.11
C SER A 246 -4.13 0.08 1.92
N GLY A 247 -3.73 1.33 2.17
CA GLY A 247 -3.42 2.27 1.09
C GLY A 247 -2.18 1.89 0.29
N THR A 248 -1.13 1.35 0.91
CA THR A 248 0.04 0.82 0.19
C THR A 248 -0.34 -0.37 -0.70
N HIS A 249 -1.30 -1.19 -0.28
CA HIS A 249 -1.77 -2.36 -1.03
C HIS A 249 -2.67 -1.97 -2.22
N THR A 250 -3.58 -1.02 -2.00
CA THR A 250 -4.45 -0.50 -3.08
C THR A 250 -3.64 0.26 -4.11
N MET A 251 -2.67 1.07 -3.68
CA MET A 251 -1.76 1.77 -4.61
C MET A 251 -0.89 0.77 -5.39
N GLY A 252 -0.36 -0.26 -4.74
CA GLY A 252 0.38 -1.33 -5.43
C GLY A 252 -0.45 -2.06 -6.49
N THR A 253 -1.73 -2.29 -6.22
CA THR A 253 -2.64 -2.91 -7.20
C THR A 253 -2.88 -1.98 -8.41
N MET A 254 -2.84 -0.67 -8.20
CA MET A 254 -2.98 0.29 -9.30
C MET A 254 -1.70 0.41 -10.13
N VAL A 255 -0.55 0.65 -9.51
CA VAL A 255 0.68 1.11 -10.21
C VAL A 255 1.95 0.35 -9.85
N GLY A 256 1.86 -0.68 -9.00
CA GLY A 256 3.04 -1.34 -8.44
C GLY A 256 3.87 -2.10 -9.46
N ASP A 257 5.14 -1.72 -9.57
CA ASP A 257 6.15 -2.40 -10.37
C ASP A 257 7.52 -2.10 -9.76
N ASP A 258 8.24 -3.13 -9.33
CA ASP A 258 9.59 -3.01 -8.76
C ASP A 258 10.70 -3.12 -9.81
N GLY A 259 10.36 -3.37 -11.08
CA GLY A 259 11.32 -3.50 -12.18
C GLY A 259 12.02 -4.86 -12.21
N GLY A 260 11.56 -5.78 -11.36
CA GLY A 260 12.00 -7.17 -11.30
C GLY A 260 10.79 -8.10 -11.39
N THR A 261 10.65 -8.98 -10.41
CA THR A 261 9.65 -10.06 -10.42
C THR A 261 8.31 -9.67 -9.81
N ASN A 262 8.14 -8.47 -9.25
CA ASN A 262 6.87 -8.02 -8.68
C ASN A 262 6.17 -7.01 -9.60
N GLN A 263 5.49 -7.50 -10.63
CA GLN A 263 4.55 -6.73 -11.45
C GLN A 263 3.13 -6.90 -10.91
N ILE A 264 2.83 -6.14 -9.86
CA ILE A 264 1.59 -6.26 -9.06
C ILE A 264 0.51 -5.25 -9.47
N GLY A 265 0.88 -4.23 -10.25
CA GLY A 265 0.01 -3.13 -10.68
C GLY A 265 -0.58 -3.32 -12.07
N VAL A 266 -1.82 -2.85 -12.25
CA VAL A 266 -2.53 -2.87 -13.54
C VAL A 266 -2.03 -1.79 -14.51
N ALA A 267 -1.69 -0.60 -14.01
CA ALA A 267 -1.20 0.55 -14.77
C ALA A 267 0.16 1.05 -14.22
N PRO A 268 1.24 0.26 -14.37
CA PRO A 268 2.54 0.56 -13.74
C PRO A 268 3.25 1.82 -14.28
N GLY A 269 2.79 2.37 -15.41
CA GLY A 269 3.28 3.62 -16.00
C GLY A 269 2.56 4.88 -15.51
N ALA A 270 1.43 4.74 -14.80
CA ALA A 270 0.72 5.86 -14.20
C ALA A 270 1.51 6.45 -13.02
N LYS A 271 1.30 7.74 -12.76
CA LYS A 271 1.83 8.41 -11.55
C LYS A 271 0.80 8.38 -10.43
N TRP A 272 1.26 8.52 -9.19
CA TRP A 272 0.34 8.53 -8.06
C TRP A 272 0.55 9.66 -7.04
N ILE A 273 -0.55 10.03 -6.40
CA ILE A 273 -0.63 10.86 -5.19
C ILE A 273 -1.54 10.19 -4.15
N ALA A 274 -1.49 10.60 -2.90
CA ALA A 274 -2.29 9.96 -1.85
C ALA A 274 -2.79 10.94 -0.79
N ALA A 275 -4.01 10.70 -0.31
CA ALA A 275 -4.58 11.36 0.85
C ALA A 275 -4.91 10.33 1.95
N LYS A 276 -4.32 10.51 3.13
CA LYS A 276 -4.54 9.66 4.30
C LYS A 276 -5.76 10.12 5.08
N ALA A 277 -6.93 9.59 4.74
CA ALA A 277 -8.16 9.88 5.48
C ALA A 277 -8.43 8.90 6.63
N CYS A 278 -7.69 7.79 6.68
CA CYS A 278 -7.86 6.75 7.70
C CYS A 278 -6.68 6.77 8.68
N GLN A 279 -6.97 7.17 9.92
CA GLN A 279 -6.05 7.24 11.05
C GLN A 279 -5.62 5.86 11.55
N SER A 280 -6.40 4.83 11.32
CA SER A 280 -6.03 3.46 11.62
C SER A 280 -6.77 2.57 10.64
N ASN A 281 -7.31 1.46 11.11
CA ASN A 281 -8.48 0.85 10.49
C ASN A 281 -9.76 1.71 10.62
N ARG A 282 -9.66 2.97 11.07
CA ARG A 282 -10.76 3.93 11.16
C ARG A 282 -10.47 5.22 10.40
N CYS A 283 -11.50 5.77 9.77
CA CYS A 283 -11.48 7.02 9.03
C CYS A 283 -12.48 7.99 9.65
N SER A 284 -12.03 9.14 10.13
CA SER A 284 -12.96 10.19 10.57
C SER A 284 -13.65 10.84 9.37
N GLU A 285 -14.93 11.19 9.48
CA GLU A 285 -15.66 11.93 8.45
C GLU A 285 -14.94 13.22 8.05
N ALA A 286 -14.40 13.98 9.01
CA ALA A 286 -13.64 15.20 8.75
C ALA A 286 -12.41 14.96 7.87
N ALA A 287 -11.64 13.90 8.14
CA ALA A 287 -10.49 13.54 7.31
C ALA A 287 -10.91 13.10 5.90
N LEU A 288 -12.03 12.36 5.75
CA LEU A 288 -12.57 11.96 4.45
C LEU A 288 -13.04 13.16 3.62
N LEU A 289 -13.73 14.12 4.23
CA LEU A 289 -14.15 15.36 3.55
C LEU A 289 -12.95 16.25 3.21
N ALA A 290 -11.95 16.31 4.08
CA ALA A 290 -10.73 17.09 3.84
C ALA A 290 -9.92 16.51 2.69
N ALA A 291 -9.76 15.18 2.68
CA ALA A 291 -9.16 14.46 1.57
C ALA A 291 -9.98 14.65 0.28
N GLY A 292 -11.30 14.60 0.38
CA GLY A 292 -12.23 14.88 -0.72
C GLY A 292 -11.96 16.21 -1.41
N GLN A 293 -11.82 17.24 -0.58
CA GLN A 293 -11.50 18.61 -0.99
C GLN A 293 -10.10 18.72 -1.60
N TRP A 294 -9.11 18.10 -0.96
CA TRP A 294 -7.72 18.11 -1.42
C TRP A 294 -7.54 17.39 -2.75
N ILE A 295 -8.27 16.31 -3.01
CA ILE A 295 -8.25 15.63 -4.33
C ILE A 295 -8.66 16.60 -5.44
N LEU A 296 -9.67 17.44 -5.21
CA LEU A 296 -10.11 18.41 -6.22
C LEU A 296 -9.12 19.58 -6.39
N ALA A 297 -8.46 20.01 -5.32
CA ALA A 297 -7.48 21.08 -5.34
C ALA A 297 -6.33 20.83 -4.36
N PRO A 298 -5.31 20.06 -4.77
CA PRO A 298 -4.18 19.74 -3.90
C PRO A 298 -3.49 21.00 -3.38
N THR A 299 -3.16 21.00 -2.09
CA THR A 299 -2.40 22.06 -1.43
C THR A 299 -0.95 21.64 -1.19
N ASP A 300 -0.10 22.61 -0.85
CA ASP A 300 1.21 22.32 -0.26
C ASP A 300 1.06 21.67 1.14
N LEU A 301 2.19 21.25 1.74
CA LEU A 301 2.22 20.59 3.05
C LEU A 301 1.74 21.48 4.20
N ASN A 302 1.69 22.81 4.01
CA ASN A 302 1.15 23.74 5.00
C ASN A 302 -0.38 23.86 4.89
N GLY A 303 -1.01 23.18 3.92
CA GLY A 303 -2.44 23.31 3.63
C GLY A 303 -2.78 24.59 2.85
N ALA A 304 -1.80 25.23 2.21
CA ALA A 304 -1.96 26.47 1.46
C ALA A 304 -1.80 26.26 -0.06
N ASN A 305 -2.01 27.33 -0.83
CA ASN A 305 -1.77 27.39 -2.28
C ASN A 305 -2.47 26.27 -3.08
N PRO A 306 -3.81 26.15 -3.02
CA PRO A 306 -4.54 25.10 -3.74
C PRO A 306 -4.30 25.15 -5.26
N ARG A 307 -4.08 23.98 -5.86
CA ARG A 307 -3.72 23.81 -7.29
C ARG A 307 -4.64 22.81 -7.99
N PRO A 308 -5.83 23.23 -8.48
CA PRO A 308 -6.76 22.35 -9.20
C PRO A 308 -6.17 21.71 -10.47
N ASP A 309 -5.19 22.36 -11.09
CA ASP A 309 -4.45 21.84 -12.24
C ASP A 309 -3.56 20.62 -11.89
N LEU A 310 -3.27 20.40 -10.60
CA LEU A 310 -2.56 19.24 -10.08
C LEU A 310 -3.49 18.15 -9.51
N ALA A 311 -4.81 18.30 -9.65
CA ALA A 311 -5.77 17.25 -9.26
C ALA A 311 -5.46 15.92 -9.97
N PRO A 312 -5.68 14.76 -9.35
CA PRO A 312 -5.52 13.47 -10.01
C PRO A 312 -6.63 13.25 -11.03
N ASP A 313 -6.42 12.33 -11.94
CA ASP A 313 -7.35 11.98 -13.00
C ASP A 313 -8.36 10.92 -12.54
N VAL A 314 -7.91 9.98 -11.72
CA VAL A 314 -8.73 8.93 -11.12
C VAL A 314 -8.51 8.90 -9.62
N VAL A 315 -9.58 8.73 -8.83
CA VAL A 315 -9.49 8.56 -7.38
C VAL A 315 -10.13 7.24 -6.95
N ASN A 316 -9.33 6.37 -6.36
CA ASN A 316 -9.76 5.11 -5.76
C ASN A 316 -10.11 5.29 -4.27
N ASN A 317 -11.26 4.76 -3.88
CA ASN A 317 -11.78 4.83 -2.52
C ASN A 317 -12.16 3.42 -2.04
N SER A 318 -11.29 2.82 -1.23
CA SER A 318 -11.44 1.44 -0.74
C SER A 318 -12.12 1.36 0.63
N TRP A 319 -13.09 2.25 0.86
CA TRP A 319 -13.80 2.40 2.14
C TRP A 319 -15.30 2.62 1.91
N THR A 320 -16.12 2.30 2.92
CA THR A 320 -17.58 2.50 2.93
C THR A 320 -18.06 3.02 4.28
N ILE A 321 -19.09 3.86 4.31
CA ILE A 321 -19.52 4.64 5.49
C ILE A 321 -20.97 4.35 5.93
N GLY A 322 -21.44 3.11 5.72
CA GLY A 322 -22.83 2.74 6.00
C GLY A 322 -23.80 3.48 5.08
N TYR A 323 -24.96 3.90 5.60
CA TYR A 323 -25.89 4.79 4.89
C TYR A 323 -25.63 6.25 5.29
N TYR A 324 -24.95 6.99 4.42
CA TYR A 324 -24.65 8.41 4.59
C TYR A 324 -24.80 9.11 3.24
N SER A 325 -25.24 10.36 3.23
CA SER A 325 -25.44 11.14 1.99
C SER A 325 -24.42 12.27 1.80
N GLY A 326 -23.70 12.66 2.85
CA GLY A 326 -22.87 13.87 2.85
C GLY A 326 -21.62 13.82 1.96
N TYR A 327 -21.27 12.65 1.38
CA TYR A 327 -20.15 12.52 0.44
C TYR A 327 -20.57 12.72 -1.02
N LYS A 328 -21.87 12.76 -1.28
CA LYS A 328 -22.43 12.86 -2.64
C LYS A 328 -21.99 14.14 -3.36
N GLU A 329 -21.96 15.26 -2.65
CA GLU A 329 -21.55 16.55 -3.22
C GLU A 329 -20.07 16.59 -3.64
N ILE A 330 -19.21 15.85 -2.95
CA ILE A 330 -17.79 15.72 -3.30
C ILE A 330 -17.66 14.96 -4.62
N ILE A 331 -18.37 13.85 -4.75
CA ILE A 331 -18.34 13.01 -5.96
C ILE A 331 -18.89 13.78 -7.16
N GLN A 332 -19.98 14.52 -6.98
CA GLN A 332 -20.51 15.41 -8.03
C GLN A 332 -19.49 16.48 -8.44
N ALA A 333 -18.76 17.06 -7.48
CA ALA A 333 -17.70 18.03 -7.78
C ALA A 333 -16.52 17.38 -8.54
N TRP A 334 -16.12 16.17 -8.16
CA TRP A 334 -15.09 15.39 -8.87
C TRP A 334 -15.50 15.05 -10.30
N VAL A 335 -16.72 14.54 -10.51
CA VAL A 335 -17.24 14.23 -11.85
C VAL A 335 -17.29 15.49 -12.71
N ALA A 336 -17.76 16.62 -12.16
CA ALA A 336 -17.77 17.90 -12.87
C ALA A 336 -16.36 18.42 -13.21
N ALA A 337 -15.37 18.10 -12.37
CA ALA A 337 -13.95 18.40 -12.58
C ALA A 337 -13.25 17.43 -13.55
N GLY A 338 -13.94 16.39 -14.04
CA GLY A 338 -13.34 15.36 -14.90
C GLY A 338 -12.44 14.38 -14.12
N ILE A 339 -12.67 14.19 -12.83
CA ILE A 339 -11.99 13.18 -12.01
C ILE A 339 -12.88 11.95 -11.94
N PHE A 340 -12.38 10.77 -12.32
CA PHE A 340 -13.16 9.53 -12.29
C PHE A 340 -13.17 8.92 -10.88
N PRO A 341 -14.32 8.83 -10.20
CA PRO A 341 -14.38 8.35 -8.82
C PRO A 341 -14.74 6.86 -8.74
N VAL A 342 -13.81 6.04 -8.25
CA VAL A 342 -14.00 4.60 -8.06
C VAL A 342 -14.20 4.30 -6.58
N PHE A 343 -15.19 3.46 -6.27
CA PHE A 343 -15.50 3.05 -4.89
C PHE A 343 -15.62 1.54 -4.76
N ALA A 344 -15.20 1.00 -3.61
CA ALA A 344 -15.61 -0.34 -3.20
C ALA A 344 -17.14 -0.39 -3.03
N ASN A 345 -17.78 -1.50 -3.44
CA ASN A 345 -19.23 -1.67 -3.26
C ASN A 345 -19.62 -2.00 -1.80
N GLY A 346 -18.68 -2.54 -1.03
CA GLY A 346 -18.83 -2.91 0.38
C GLY A 346 -18.55 -4.38 0.64
N ASP A 347 -18.17 -4.68 1.88
CA ASP A 347 -17.92 -6.04 2.36
C ASP A 347 -18.89 -6.38 3.49
N ALA A 348 -19.74 -7.38 3.27
CA ALA A 348 -20.71 -7.86 4.24
C ALA A 348 -20.36 -9.27 4.70
N THR A 349 -20.53 -9.57 5.99
CA THR A 349 -20.34 -10.92 6.55
C THR A 349 -21.32 -11.95 5.94
N TYR A 350 -22.52 -11.50 5.58
CA TYR A 350 -23.55 -12.29 4.91
C TYR A 350 -24.25 -11.44 3.84
N PRO A 351 -23.75 -11.39 2.60
CA PRO A 351 -24.29 -10.52 1.57
C PRO A 351 -25.61 -11.10 1.02
N VAL A 352 -26.71 -10.79 1.71
CA VAL A 352 -28.04 -10.81 1.11
C VAL A 352 -28.20 -9.59 0.20
N CYS A 353 -29.20 -9.63 -0.67
CA CYS A 353 -29.53 -8.48 -1.52
C CYS A 353 -29.84 -7.24 -0.66
N GLY A 354 -29.33 -6.07 -1.05
CA GLY A 354 -29.53 -4.80 -0.33
C GLY A 354 -28.39 -4.43 0.63
N THR A 355 -27.22 -5.04 0.47
CA THR A 355 -26.03 -4.82 1.32
C THR A 355 -25.05 -3.79 0.75
N THR A 356 -25.36 -3.17 -0.40
CA THR A 356 -24.56 -2.11 -1.02
C THR A 356 -24.40 -0.89 -0.10
N GLY A 357 -23.16 -0.49 0.18
CA GLY A 357 -22.83 0.61 1.09
C GLY A 357 -22.58 1.94 0.37
N THR A 358 -22.65 3.06 1.09
CA THR A 358 -22.22 4.38 0.59
C THR A 358 -20.70 4.56 0.79
N PRO A 359 -20.00 5.33 -0.06
CA PRO A 359 -20.51 6.08 -1.22
C PRO A 359 -20.78 5.24 -2.48
N GLY A 360 -20.37 3.98 -2.55
CA GLY A 360 -20.53 3.12 -3.74
C GLY A 360 -21.97 3.03 -4.27
N ARG A 361 -22.96 3.10 -3.36
CA ARG A 361 -24.40 3.10 -3.66
C ARG A 361 -24.89 4.25 -4.55
N TYR A 362 -24.25 5.42 -4.49
CA TYR A 362 -24.74 6.61 -5.21
C TYR A 362 -24.71 6.39 -6.73
N VAL A 363 -25.61 7.06 -7.45
CA VAL A 363 -25.70 7.02 -8.92
C VAL A 363 -24.42 7.60 -9.57
N GLU A 364 -23.84 8.61 -8.94
CA GLU A 364 -22.65 9.32 -9.40
C GLU A 364 -21.35 8.54 -9.15
N SER A 365 -21.36 7.59 -8.21
CA SER A 365 -20.21 6.71 -7.93
C SER A 365 -20.12 5.60 -8.95
N TYR A 366 -18.89 5.20 -9.32
CA TYR A 366 -18.64 3.96 -10.02
C TYR A 366 -18.15 2.89 -9.03
N SER A 367 -19.03 1.97 -8.63
CA SER A 367 -18.73 1.01 -7.56
C SER A 367 -18.32 -0.37 -8.07
N VAL A 368 -17.46 -1.04 -7.29
CA VAL A 368 -16.78 -2.26 -7.71
C VAL A 368 -17.07 -3.41 -6.75
N GLY A 369 -17.64 -4.49 -7.28
CA GLY A 369 -17.79 -5.78 -6.60
C GLY A 369 -16.55 -6.66 -6.74
N ALA A 370 -16.53 -7.79 -6.03
CA ALA A 370 -15.39 -8.69 -5.99
C ALA A 370 -15.67 -10.10 -6.56
N PHE A 371 -14.73 -10.63 -7.33
CA PHE A 371 -14.70 -12.04 -7.75
C PHE A 371 -13.37 -12.76 -7.40
N ASP A 372 -13.40 -14.09 -7.32
CA ASP A 372 -12.25 -14.94 -7.01
C ASP A 372 -11.53 -15.51 -8.24
N GLN A 373 -10.43 -16.24 -8.02
CA GLN A 373 -9.62 -16.87 -9.08
C GLN A 373 -10.39 -17.84 -9.99
N ARG A 374 -11.58 -18.30 -9.58
CA ARG A 374 -12.44 -19.20 -10.36
C ARG A 374 -13.55 -18.45 -11.10
N ASN A 375 -13.57 -17.12 -11.05
CA ASN A 375 -14.66 -16.27 -11.53
C ASN A 375 -15.96 -16.47 -10.76
N GLY A 376 -15.89 -16.85 -9.48
CA GLY A 376 -17.04 -16.80 -8.58
C GLY A 376 -17.15 -15.44 -7.93
N ALA A 377 -18.36 -14.87 -7.85
CA ALA A 377 -18.61 -13.69 -7.01
C ALA A 377 -18.28 -14.06 -5.56
N THR A 378 -17.55 -13.20 -4.85
CA THR A 378 -17.09 -13.55 -3.52
C THR A 378 -18.22 -13.50 -2.50
N VAL A 379 -18.14 -14.37 -1.49
CA VAL A 379 -19.13 -14.46 -0.40
C VAL A 379 -19.15 -13.25 0.52
N PHE A 380 -18.21 -12.30 0.38
CA PHE A 380 -18.19 -11.06 1.13
C PHE A 380 -18.67 -9.85 0.31
N SER A 381 -18.69 -9.94 -1.02
CA SER A 381 -19.04 -8.80 -1.87
C SER A 381 -20.49 -8.38 -1.66
N SER A 382 -20.69 -7.18 -1.13
CA SER A 382 -22.01 -6.54 -1.03
C SER A 382 -22.68 -6.46 -2.39
N ARG A 383 -24.00 -6.63 -2.40
CA ARG A 383 -24.82 -6.77 -3.61
C ARG A 383 -26.23 -6.22 -3.40
N GLY A 384 -26.90 -5.85 -4.48
CA GLY A 384 -28.24 -5.25 -4.46
C GLY A 384 -28.28 -3.83 -5.00
N ALA A 385 -29.49 -3.38 -5.33
CA ALA A 385 -29.74 -2.08 -5.95
C ALA A 385 -29.19 -0.91 -5.13
N GLY A 386 -28.65 0.07 -5.84
CA GLY A 386 -28.18 1.35 -5.35
C GLY A 386 -29.32 2.34 -5.07
N ASP A 387 -28.98 3.63 -5.08
CA ASP A 387 -29.97 4.69 -5.00
C ASP A 387 -30.85 4.71 -6.25
N ASN A 388 -32.14 4.99 -6.07
CA ASN A 388 -33.13 5.04 -7.16
C ASN A 388 -33.22 3.76 -8.02
N GLY A 389 -32.82 2.61 -7.48
CA GLY A 389 -32.86 1.33 -8.20
C GLY A 389 -31.69 1.09 -9.15
N GLU A 390 -30.66 1.94 -9.14
CA GLU A 390 -29.45 1.77 -9.96
C GLU A 390 -28.82 0.39 -9.73
N ILE A 391 -28.34 -0.25 -10.80
CA ILE A 391 -27.67 -1.55 -10.67
C ILE A 391 -26.32 -1.34 -9.97
N LYS A 392 -26.13 -2.05 -8.84
CA LYS A 392 -24.90 -2.01 -8.05
C LYS A 392 -24.45 -3.43 -7.65
N PRO A 393 -23.14 -3.74 -7.67
CA PRO A 393 -22.03 -2.89 -8.13
C PRO A 393 -22.17 -2.46 -9.60
N ASN A 394 -21.45 -1.44 -10.05
CA ASN A 394 -21.43 -1.10 -11.49
C ASN A 394 -20.69 -2.18 -12.28
N ILE A 395 -19.58 -2.70 -11.74
CA ILE A 395 -18.78 -3.76 -12.34
C ILE A 395 -18.14 -4.61 -11.24
N THR A 396 -17.69 -5.82 -11.57
CA THR A 396 -16.95 -6.66 -10.64
C THR A 396 -15.52 -6.88 -11.12
N ALA A 397 -14.55 -6.79 -10.21
CA ALA A 397 -13.13 -6.98 -10.47
C ALA A 397 -12.52 -8.01 -9.50
N PRO A 398 -11.26 -8.44 -9.68
CA PRO A 398 -10.60 -9.38 -8.78
C PRO A 398 -10.58 -8.88 -7.32
N GLY A 399 -11.21 -9.63 -6.41
CA GLY A 399 -11.31 -9.29 -4.99
C GLY A 399 -10.21 -9.86 -4.12
N PHE A 400 -9.26 -10.60 -4.69
CA PHE A 400 -8.05 -11.08 -4.01
C PHE A 400 -6.83 -10.61 -4.78
N ALA A 401 -5.81 -10.11 -4.09
CA ALA A 401 -4.55 -9.75 -4.72
C ALA A 401 -3.40 -9.83 -3.73
N ARG A 402 -2.24 -10.28 -4.23
CA ARG A 402 -0.96 -10.01 -3.57
C ARG A 402 -0.45 -8.66 -4.08
N SER A 403 -0.18 -7.75 -3.16
CA SER A 403 0.30 -6.40 -3.48
C SER A 403 1.22 -5.89 -2.37
N SER A 404 1.81 -4.71 -2.58
CA SER A 404 2.73 -4.06 -1.66
C SER A 404 2.09 -3.75 -0.31
N ILE A 405 2.88 -3.83 0.76
CA ILE A 405 2.50 -3.44 2.11
C ILE A 405 3.65 -2.66 2.76
N LYS A 406 3.39 -1.98 3.87
CA LYS A 406 4.43 -1.24 4.62
C LYS A 406 5.67 -2.12 4.95
N HIS A 407 6.82 -1.47 5.13
CA HIS A 407 8.15 -2.08 5.31
C HIS A 407 8.71 -2.78 4.06
N GLY A 408 8.31 -2.36 2.86
CA GLY A 408 8.81 -2.94 1.60
C GLY A 408 8.30 -4.36 1.31
N GLY A 409 7.30 -4.83 2.05
CA GLY A 409 6.79 -6.20 1.97
C GLY A 409 5.66 -6.36 0.96
N TYR A 410 5.18 -7.60 0.81
CA TYR A 410 4.03 -7.94 -0.02
C TYR A 410 3.11 -8.90 0.71
N ARG A 411 1.79 -8.80 0.51
CA ARG A 411 0.82 -9.69 1.17
C ARG A 411 -0.44 -9.89 0.34
N ASP A 412 -1.00 -11.10 0.40
CA ASP A 412 -2.34 -11.40 -0.07
C ASP A 412 -3.41 -10.74 0.82
N ARG A 413 -4.35 -10.02 0.21
CA ARG A 413 -5.54 -9.49 0.86
C ARG A 413 -6.79 -9.73 0.03
N ALA A 414 -7.94 -9.68 0.70
CA ALA A 414 -9.24 -9.92 0.08
C ALA A 414 -10.29 -8.92 0.57
N SER A 415 -10.88 -8.15 -0.36
CA SER A 415 -12.02 -7.25 -0.13
C SER A 415 -12.51 -6.64 -1.45
N THR A 416 -13.69 -6.03 -1.45
CA THR A 416 -14.11 -5.13 -2.55
C THR A 416 -13.22 -3.89 -2.64
N GLY A 417 -12.60 -3.48 -1.53
CA GLY A 417 -11.53 -2.48 -1.50
C GLY A 417 -10.27 -2.87 -2.26
N ILE A 418 -9.99 -4.17 -2.44
CA ILE A 418 -8.92 -4.68 -3.31
C ILE A 418 -9.40 -4.80 -4.77
N ALA A 419 -10.70 -4.97 -5.01
CA ALA A 419 -11.27 -4.99 -6.35
C ALA A 419 -11.27 -3.59 -7.01
N ALA A 420 -11.70 -2.56 -6.28
CA ALA A 420 -11.75 -1.17 -6.74
C ALA A 420 -10.49 -0.66 -7.47
N PRO A 421 -9.25 -0.84 -6.97
CA PRO A 421 -8.05 -0.33 -7.64
C PRO A 421 -7.82 -0.93 -9.03
N HIS A 422 -8.31 -2.14 -9.34
CA HIS A 422 -8.21 -2.70 -10.70
C HIS A 422 -8.98 -1.86 -11.73
N VAL A 423 -10.17 -1.38 -11.36
CA VAL A 423 -10.99 -0.52 -12.22
C VAL A 423 -10.35 0.86 -12.34
N ALA A 424 -9.88 1.44 -11.23
CA ALA A 424 -9.22 2.74 -11.24
C ALA A 424 -7.98 2.75 -12.16
N ALA A 425 -7.14 1.71 -12.09
CA ALA A 425 -6.00 1.58 -12.98
C ALA A 425 -6.39 1.20 -14.42
N THR A 426 -7.49 0.47 -14.64
CA THR A 426 -8.00 0.25 -15.99
C THR A 426 -8.45 1.55 -16.64
N VAL A 427 -9.08 2.46 -15.90
CA VAL A 427 -9.37 3.83 -16.40
C VAL A 427 -8.09 4.56 -16.77
N ALA A 428 -7.01 4.42 -16.00
CA ALA A 428 -5.72 4.99 -16.35
C ALA A 428 -5.14 4.40 -17.65
N LEU A 429 -5.30 3.10 -17.90
CA LEU A 429 -4.94 2.48 -19.18
C LEU A 429 -5.78 3.03 -20.34
N ILE A 430 -7.10 3.15 -20.15
CA ILE A 430 -8.03 3.70 -21.16
C ILE A 430 -7.61 5.13 -21.52
N TRP A 431 -7.39 6.00 -20.53
CA TRP A 431 -7.08 7.41 -20.77
C TRP A 431 -5.67 7.62 -21.33
N SER A 432 -4.71 6.74 -21.02
CA SER A 432 -3.37 6.78 -21.63
C SER A 432 -3.39 6.34 -23.11
N ALA A 433 -4.25 5.36 -23.46
CA ALA A 433 -4.43 4.91 -24.85
C ALA A 433 -5.41 5.77 -25.67
N SER A 434 -6.30 6.52 -25.01
CA SER A 434 -7.32 7.36 -25.65
C SER A 434 -7.41 8.70 -24.91
N PRO A 435 -6.47 9.64 -25.17
CA PRO A 435 -6.44 10.94 -24.49
C PRO A 435 -7.71 11.78 -24.70
N SER A 436 -8.47 11.52 -25.76
CA SER A 436 -9.77 12.16 -26.01
C SER A 436 -10.81 11.83 -24.93
N LEU A 437 -10.65 10.72 -24.19
CA LEU A 437 -11.51 10.36 -23.06
C LEU A 437 -11.05 10.97 -21.72
N LEU A 438 -9.88 11.62 -21.68
CA LEU A 438 -9.32 12.18 -20.45
C LEU A 438 -10.29 13.19 -19.81
N GLY A 439 -10.82 12.84 -18.63
CA GLY A 439 -11.80 13.65 -17.91
C GLY A 439 -13.21 13.66 -18.51
N ASP A 440 -13.51 12.77 -19.46
CA ASP A 440 -14.88 12.43 -19.87
C ASP A 440 -15.36 11.20 -19.09
N VAL A 441 -15.88 11.46 -17.89
CA VAL A 441 -16.35 10.42 -16.97
C VAL A 441 -17.50 9.61 -17.58
N ALA A 442 -18.43 10.25 -18.30
CA ALA A 442 -19.60 9.58 -18.83
C ALA A 442 -19.23 8.62 -19.98
N ALA A 443 -18.42 9.07 -20.93
CA ALA A 443 -17.94 8.22 -22.01
C ALA A 443 -17.07 7.07 -21.49
N THR A 444 -16.26 7.32 -20.46
CA THR A 444 -15.44 6.28 -19.82
C THR A 444 -16.29 5.20 -19.15
N ARG A 445 -17.36 5.58 -18.43
CA ARG A 445 -18.34 4.61 -17.88
C ARG A 445 -18.92 3.74 -18.98
N ALA A 446 -19.38 4.35 -20.08
CA ALA A 446 -19.94 3.61 -21.20
C ALA A 446 -18.96 2.61 -21.84
N VAL A 447 -17.66 2.93 -21.89
CA VAL A 447 -16.62 1.98 -22.33
C VAL A 447 -16.49 0.80 -21.37
N LEU A 448 -16.38 1.06 -20.06
CA LEU A 448 -16.29 -0.01 -19.06
C LEU A 448 -17.54 -0.90 -19.09
N ASP A 449 -18.72 -0.29 -19.10
CA ASP A 449 -20.00 -0.99 -19.03
C ASP A 449 -20.16 -1.97 -20.21
N ARG A 450 -19.94 -1.51 -21.45
CA ARG A 450 -20.15 -2.35 -22.64
C ARG A 450 -19.05 -3.39 -22.93
N THR A 451 -17.92 -3.32 -22.23
CA THR A 451 -16.77 -4.21 -22.45
C THR A 451 -16.55 -5.20 -21.31
N ALA A 452 -17.31 -5.07 -20.23
CA ALA A 452 -17.38 -6.06 -19.19
C ALA A 452 -17.82 -7.42 -19.77
N ILE A 453 -17.33 -8.50 -19.17
CA ILE A 453 -17.75 -9.85 -19.53
C ILE A 453 -18.97 -10.19 -18.70
N ASP A 454 -20.14 -10.22 -19.35
CA ASP A 454 -21.43 -10.57 -18.75
C ASP A 454 -21.36 -11.83 -17.89
N MET A 455 -21.95 -11.75 -16.70
CA MET A 455 -22.09 -12.86 -15.77
C MET A 455 -23.52 -12.93 -15.25
N SER A 456 -24.20 -14.04 -15.52
CA SER A 456 -25.60 -14.22 -15.15
C SER A 456 -25.76 -14.64 -13.69
N ASP A 457 -26.30 -13.75 -12.87
CA ASP A 457 -26.82 -14.06 -11.53
C ASP A 457 -27.94 -13.06 -11.16
N THR A 458 -29.19 -13.45 -11.40
CA THR A 458 -30.36 -12.59 -11.14
C THR A 458 -30.91 -12.72 -9.73
N SER A 459 -30.18 -13.35 -8.80
CA SER A 459 -30.64 -13.58 -7.42
C SER A 459 -30.95 -12.29 -6.66
N CYS A 460 -30.39 -11.15 -7.08
CA CYS A 460 -30.67 -9.82 -6.54
C CYS A 460 -31.36 -8.86 -7.54
N GLY A 461 -31.98 -9.41 -8.59
CA GLY A 461 -32.65 -8.64 -9.64
C GLY A 461 -31.70 -8.14 -10.74
N GLY A 462 -32.30 -7.52 -11.77
CA GLY A 462 -31.64 -7.17 -13.02
C GLY A 462 -31.83 -8.23 -14.10
N THR A 463 -30.98 -8.23 -15.13
CA THR A 463 -30.97 -9.15 -16.27
C THR A 463 -29.72 -10.04 -16.27
N ALA A 464 -29.66 -11.02 -17.18
CA ALA A 464 -28.50 -11.91 -17.30
C ALA A 464 -27.18 -11.17 -17.63
N GLY A 465 -27.25 -10.08 -18.40
CA GLY A 465 -26.08 -9.25 -18.74
C GLY A 465 -25.82 -8.10 -17.75
N LYS A 466 -26.85 -7.64 -17.03
CA LYS A 466 -26.74 -6.52 -16.09
C LYS A 466 -27.55 -6.77 -14.82
N ASN A 467 -26.89 -7.19 -13.74
CA ASN A 467 -27.56 -7.58 -12.48
C ASN A 467 -26.89 -7.03 -11.23
N ASN A 468 -27.62 -7.06 -10.12
CA ASN A 468 -27.17 -6.54 -8.83
C ASN A 468 -26.14 -7.42 -8.10
N VAL A 469 -25.58 -8.45 -8.75
CA VAL A 469 -24.48 -9.27 -8.22
C VAL A 469 -23.18 -8.93 -8.93
N TRP A 470 -23.24 -8.76 -10.25
CA TRP A 470 -22.07 -8.57 -11.12
C TRP A 470 -21.96 -7.18 -11.73
N GLY A 471 -22.98 -6.35 -11.59
CA GLY A 471 -23.10 -5.13 -12.36
C GLY A 471 -23.23 -5.44 -13.85
N GLU A 472 -22.42 -4.78 -14.65
CA GLU A 472 -22.23 -5.05 -16.09
C GLU A 472 -21.41 -6.31 -16.35
N GLY A 473 -20.80 -6.93 -15.32
CA GLY A 473 -20.03 -8.16 -15.45
C GLY A 473 -18.63 -8.06 -14.87
N ARG A 474 -17.74 -8.96 -15.33
CA ARG A 474 -16.33 -8.95 -14.93
C ARG A 474 -15.53 -7.97 -15.77
N LEU A 475 -14.67 -7.20 -15.13
CA LEU A 475 -13.72 -6.30 -15.78
C LEU A 475 -12.82 -7.03 -16.78
N ASP A 476 -12.69 -6.46 -17.99
CA ASP A 476 -11.69 -6.81 -18.99
C ASP A 476 -10.98 -5.52 -19.45
N ALA A 477 -9.78 -5.29 -18.95
CA ALA A 477 -9.01 -4.08 -19.24
C ALA A 477 -8.61 -4.00 -20.71
N TYR A 478 -8.31 -5.13 -21.34
CA TYR A 478 -7.90 -5.16 -22.73
C TYR A 478 -9.06 -4.84 -23.66
N ALA A 479 -10.23 -5.44 -23.42
CA ALA A 479 -11.44 -5.11 -24.17
C ALA A 479 -11.80 -3.62 -24.02
N ALA A 480 -11.74 -3.09 -22.80
CA ALA A 480 -12.01 -1.67 -22.54
C ALA A 480 -11.06 -0.73 -23.28
N VAL A 481 -9.74 -0.98 -23.24
CA VAL A 481 -8.75 -0.16 -23.94
C VAL A 481 -8.89 -0.26 -25.46
N GLN A 482 -9.11 -1.46 -25.99
CA GLN A 482 -9.33 -1.64 -27.43
C GLN A 482 -10.56 -0.89 -27.92
N ALA A 483 -11.63 -0.93 -27.15
CA ALA A 483 -12.89 -0.30 -27.49
C ALA A 483 -12.88 1.23 -27.35
N ALA A 484 -11.92 1.79 -26.61
CA ALA A 484 -11.74 3.22 -26.48
C ALA A 484 -11.37 3.86 -27.84
N PRO A 485 -11.89 5.05 -28.17
CA PRO A 485 -11.62 5.71 -29.44
C PRO A 485 -10.12 5.89 -29.68
N SER A 486 -9.69 5.62 -30.90
CA SER A 486 -8.31 5.86 -31.35
C SER A 486 -8.25 6.69 -32.63
N ASP A 487 -9.40 7.12 -33.13
CA ASP A 487 -9.50 8.05 -34.26
C ASP A 487 -8.71 9.31 -33.90
N SER A 488 -7.96 9.88 -34.84
CA SER A 488 -6.93 10.91 -34.64
C SER A 488 -5.57 10.47 -34.06
N LEU A 489 -5.34 9.20 -33.72
CA LEU A 489 -4.05 8.72 -33.21
C LEU A 489 -3.23 8.00 -34.28
N GLY A 490 -1.90 8.14 -34.23
CA GLY A 490 -0.97 7.47 -35.13
C GLY A 490 -0.24 6.29 -34.48
N THR A 491 0.60 5.62 -35.28
CA THR A 491 1.44 4.49 -34.85
C THR A 491 2.90 4.75 -35.18
N LEU A 492 3.80 4.46 -34.25
CA LEU A 492 5.25 4.45 -34.49
C LEU A 492 5.79 3.01 -34.44
N ASN A 493 6.41 2.58 -35.53
CA ASN A 493 7.07 1.29 -35.66
C ASN A 493 8.58 1.47 -35.84
N GLY A 494 9.34 0.42 -35.59
CA GLY A 494 10.77 0.42 -35.89
C GLY A 494 11.46 -0.90 -35.59
N THR A 495 12.70 -0.99 -36.05
CA THR A 495 13.62 -2.09 -35.71
C THR A 495 14.89 -1.52 -35.08
N VAL A 496 15.32 -2.12 -33.98
CA VAL A 496 16.62 -1.84 -33.37
C VAL A 496 17.62 -2.90 -33.83
N THR A 497 18.77 -2.45 -34.34
CA THR A 497 19.85 -3.33 -34.81
C THR A 497 21.20 -2.96 -34.22
N SER A 498 22.15 -3.88 -34.20
CA SER A 498 23.57 -3.67 -33.88
C SER A 498 24.40 -4.51 -34.85
N GLY A 499 25.33 -3.89 -35.58
CA GLY A 499 26.12 -4.57 -36.62
C GLY A 499 25.26 -5.25 -37.71
N GLY A 500 24.04 -4.74 -37.97
CA GLY A 500 23.09 -5.34 -38.91
C GLY A 500 22.24 -6.49 -38.35
N THR A 501 22.46 -6.89 -37.09
CA THR A 501 21.67 -7.93 -36.40
C THR A 501 20.59 -7.30 -35.53
N ALA A 502 19.42 -7.93 -35.43
CA ALA A 502 18.33 -7.48 -34.55
C ALA A 502 18.73 -7.50 -33.06
N VAL A 503 18.34 -6.48 -32.31
CA VAL A 503 18.62 -6.37 -30.87
C VAL A 503 17.34 -6.56 -30.07
N ALA A 504 17.22 -7.72 -29.44
CA ALA A 504 16.13 -8.02 -28.52
C ALA A 504 16.29 -7.31 -27.18
N ASP A 505 15.17 -7.11 -26.49
CA ASP A 505 15.09 -6.55 -25.13
C ASP A 505 15.83 -5.20 -24.97
N ALA A 506 15.83 -4.37 -26.02
CA ALA A 506 16.29 -2.99 -25.96
C ALA A 506 15.14 -2.10 -25.48
N SER A 507 15.41 -1.21 -24.53
CA SER A 507 14.44 -0.22 -24.08
C SER A 507 14.35 0.90 -25.11
N VAL A 508 13.14 1.15 -25.60
CA VAL A 508 12.83 2.21 -26.57
C VAL A 508 11.90 3.20 -25.86
N ALA A 509 12.44 4.35 -25.47
CA ALA A 509 11.68 5.44 -24.87
C ALA A 509 11.39 6.51 -25.92
N VAL A 510 10.13 6.91 -26.04
CA VAL A 510 9.71 8.03 -26.89
C VAL A 510 9.24 9.19 -26.03
N ALA A 511 9.59 10.40 -26.44
CA ALA A 511 9.20 11.64 -25.78
C ALA A 511 8.79 12.70 -26.82
N GLY A 512 7.64 13.33 -26.62
CA GLY A 512 7.03 14.30 -27.53
C GLY A 512 5.70 14.79 -26.95
N PRO A 513 4.62 14.88 -27.75
CA PRO A 513 3.25 15.13 -27.25
C PRO A 513 2.81 14.12 -26.18
N GLN A 514 3.37 12.91 -26.22
CA GLN A 514 3.24 11.90 -25.16
C GLN A 514 4.60 11.26 -24.89
N SER A 515 4.71 10.57 -23.76
CA SER A 515 5.89 9.76 -23.43
C SER A 515 5.48 8.33 -23.19
N ARG A 516 6.18 7.38 -23.83
CA ARG A 516 5.97 5.93 -23.66
C ARG A 516 7.30 5.20 -23.70
N THR A 517 7.35 4.04 -23.07
CA THR A 517 8.50 3.14 -23.15
C THR A 517 8.04 1.74 -23.47
N VAL A 518 8.65 1.15 -24.50
CA VAL A 518 8.47 -0.25 -24.87
C VAL A 518 9.82 -0.95 -24.92
N THR A 519 9.77 -2.27 -25.05
CA THR A 519 10.95 -3.10 -25.19
C THR A 519 10.88 -3.81 -26.53
N THR A 520 12.00 -3.92 -27.25
CA THR A 520 12.02 -4.65 -28.53
C THR A 520 11.77 -6.13 -28.34
N GLY A 521 11.04 -6.72 -29.30
CA GLY A 521 10.87 -8.17 -29.40
C GLY A 521 12.17 -8.88 -29.80
N GLN A 522 12.12 -10.22 -29.86
CA GLN A 522 13.27 -11.04 -30.23
C GLN A 522 13.76 -10.80 -31.68
N ASP A 523 12.90 -10.28 -32.54
CA ASP A 523 13.22 -9.85 -33.90
C ASP A 523 13.72 -8.38 -33.97
N GLY A 524 13.97 -7.75 -32.82
CA GLY A 524 14.43 -6.36 -32.70
C GLY A 524 13.36 -5.32 -32.98
N LYS A 525 12.11 -5.71 -33.28
CA LYS A 525 11.05 -4.77 -33.62
C LYS A 525 10.39 -4.18 -32.39
N TYR A 526 9.89 -2.96 -32.54
CA TYR A 526 9.01 -2.31 -31.59
C TYR A 526 7.83 -1.67 -32.31
N SER A 527 6.71 -1.54 -31.60
CA SER A 527 5.52 -0.83 -32.06
C SER A 527 4.88 -0.05 -30.91
N LEU A 528 4.49 1.18 -31.19
CA LEU A 528 3.80 2.09 -30.29
C LEU A 528 2.56 2.61 -31.02
N PRO A 529 1.44 1.85 -31.00
CA PRO A 529 0.18 2.33 -31.57
C PRO A 529 -0.45 3.38 -30.65
N ARG A 530 -1.42 4.14 -31.17
CA ARG A 530 -2.22 5.11 -30.39
C ARG A 530 -1.39 6.23 -29.76
N LEU A 531 -0.48 6.83 -30.53
CA LEU A 531 0.25 8.04 -30.15
C LEU A 531 -0.47 9.29 -30.64
N LEU A 532 -0.43 10.37 -29.87
CA LEU A 532 -0.88 11.69 -30.34
C LEU A 532 -0.02 12.14 -31.54
N PRO A 533 -0.62 12.82 -32.54
CA PRO A 533 0.15 13.38 -33.64
C PRO A 533 1.20 14.41 -33.17
N GLY A 534 2.37 14.40 -33.79
CA GLY A 534 3.46 15.35 -33.56
C GLY A 534 4.85 14.71 -33.57
N ASP A 535 5.85 15.51 -33.20
CA ASP A 535 7.25 15.11 -33.24
C ASP A 535 7.69 14.35 -31.98
N TYR A 536 8.33 13.20 -32.18
CA TYR A 536 8.87 12.37 -31.12
C TYR A 536 10.38 12.23 -31.23
N ARG A 537 11.05 12.40 -30.09
CA ARG A 537 12.43 11.93 -29.88
C ARG A 537 12.40 10.50 -29.37
N ILE A 538 13.14 9.63 -30.03
CA ILE A 538 13.29 8.21 -29.68
C ILE A 538 14.67 8.04 -29.05
N THR A 539 14.74 7.40 -27.88
CA THR A 539 15.97 7.05 -27.18
C THR A 539 15.98 5.54 -26.97
N VAL A 540 17.02 4.87 -27.48
CA VAL A 540 17.17 3.43 -27.38
C VAL A 540 18.35 3.10 -26.49
N LYS A 541 18.11 2.23 -25.49
CA LYS A 541 19.11 1.77 -24.54
C LYS A 541 19.16 0.26 -24.47
N LYS A 542 20.37 -0.30 -24.51
CA LYS A 542 20.62 -1.72 -24.29
C LYS A 542 21.96 -1.87 -23.58
N PHE A 543 22.01 -2.69 -22.54
CA PHE A 543 23.28 -3.04 -21.90
C PHE A 543 24.26 -3.61 -22.94
N GLY A 544 25.54 -3.26 -22.84
CA GLY A 544 26.55 -3.62 -23.86
C GLY A 544 26.62 -2.65 -25.05
N HIS A 545 25.77 -1.64 -25.13
CA HIS A 545 25.72 -0.67 -26.24
C HIS A 545 25.76 0.78 -25.74
N THR A 546 26.19 1.67 -26.61
CA THR A 546 26.03 3.12 -26.42
C THR A 546 24.58 3.53 -26.68
N ASP A 547 24.06 4.49 -25.90
CA ASP A 547 22.71 5.03 -26.10
C ASP A 547 22.58 5.66 -27.51
N ALA A 548 21.51 5.32 -28.23
CA ALA A 548 21.22 5.88 -29.55
C ALA A 548 19.95 6.72 -29.53
N THR A 549 19.87 7.73 -30.39
CA THR A 549 18.67 8.56 -30.54
C THR A 549 18.26 8.73 -31.99
N ALA A 550 16.96 8.79 -32.23
CA ALA A 550 16.35 9.11 -33.51
C ALA A 550 15.17 10.07 -33.31
N THR A 551 14.60 10.56 -34.41
CA THR A 551 13.40 11.40 -34.41
C THR A 551 12.40 10.89 -35.44
N ALA A 552 11.11 11.03 -35.14
CA ALA A 552 10.02 10.68 -36.05
C ALA A 552 8.83 11.62 -35.83
N THR A 553 8.15 11.99 -36.90
CA THR A 553 6.87 12.72 -36.85
C THR A 553 5.76 11.70 -37.01
N VAL A 554 4.84 11.63 -36.05
CA VAL A 554 3.68 10.74 -36.10
C VAL A 554 2.49 11.56 -36.57
N ASP A 555 1.84 11.12 -37.65
CA ASP A 555 0.60 11.71 -38.15
C ASP A 555 -0.63 10.92 -37.70
N ALA A 556 -1.78 11.60 -37.65
CA ALA A 556 -3.05 10.98 -37.27
C ALA A 556 -3.41 9.84 -38.24
N GLU A 557 -3.80 8.68 -37.70
CA GLU A 557 -4.27 7.52 -38.47
C GLU A 557 -3.23 6.90 -39.41
N GLU A 558 -1.96 7.33 -39.32
CA GLU A 558 -0.85 6.81 -40.11
C GLU A 558 0.15 6.01 -39.27
N ALA A 559 0.89 5.12 -39.96
CA ALA A 559 1.99 4.37 -39.36
C ALA A 559 3.33 4.92 -39.85
N THR A 560 4.11 5.49 -38.95
CA THR A 560 5.47 5.98 -39.20
C THR A 560 6.49 4.93 -38.79
N THR A 561 7.59 4.82 -39.55
CA THR A 561 8.69 3.90 -39.23
C THR A 561 9.97 4.66 -38.90
N ALA A 562 10.61 4.32 -37.78
CA ALA A 562 11.92 4.82 -37.39
C ALA A 562 12.81 3.67 -36.94
N ASN A 563 13.87 3.37 -37.69
CA ASN A 563 14.83 2.32 -37.31
C ASN A 563 15.99 2.95 -36.54
N VAL A 564 16.53 2.22 -35.55
CA VAL A 564 17.65 2.70 -34.74
C VAL A 564 18.78 1.68 -34.76
N ALA A 565 19.98 2.12 -35.10
CA ALA A 565 21.19 1.31 -34.99
C ALA A 565 21.93 1.66 -33.71
N LEU A 566 22.14 0.66 -32.85
CA LEU A 566 23.00 0.74 -31.68
C LEU A 566 24.44 0.43 -32.08
N THR A 567 25.39 1.01 -31.33
CA THR A 567 26.82 0.68 -31.45
C THR A 567 27.26 -0.02 -30.17
N GLU A 568 27.91 -1.19 -30.31
CA GLU A 568 28.48 -1.92 -29.17
C GLU A 568 29.46 -1.03 -28.39
N ALA A 569 29.34 -1.05 -27.07
CA ALA A 569 30.23 -0.33 -26.18
C ALA A 569 31.47 -1.19 -25.89
N SER A 570 32.66 -0.59 -25.96
CA SER A 570 33.90 -1.31 -25.63
C SER A 570 33.88 -1.78 -24.17
N PRO A 571 34.04 -3.09 -23.89
CA PRO A 571 34.05 -3.61 -22.53
C PRO A 571 35.40 -3.36 -21.83
N GLY A 572 35.36 -3.14 -20.52
CA GLY A 572 36.48 -3.27 -19.60
C GLY A 572 36.26 -4.45 -18.65
N SER A 573 37.34 -5.09 -18.19
CA SER A 573 37.27 -6.17 -17.22
C SER A 573 37.37 -5.64 -15.79
N VAL A 574 36.33 -5.89 -14.98
CA VAL A 574 36.36 -5.60 -13.54
C VAL A 574 36.64 -6.90 -12.80
N SER A 575 37.72 -6.94 -12.03
CA SER A 575 38.11 -8.14 -11.26
C SER A 575 38.47 -7.78 -9.83
N GLY A 576 38.63 -8.77 -8.95
CA GLY A 576 39.06 -8.54 -7.58
C GLY A 576 38.82 -9.76 -6.70
N THR A 577 39.00 -9.58 -5.40
CA THR A 577 38.66 -10.59 -4.40
C THR A 577 37.54 -10.12 -3.48
N VAL A 578 36.74 -11.07 -3.00
CA VAL A 578 35.82 -10.90 -1.89
C VAL A 578 36.36 -11.69 -0.70
N THR A 579 36.50 -11.01 0.44
CA THR A 579 36.82 -11.63 1.72
C THR A 579 35.70 -11.42 2.72
N HIS A 580 35.61 -12.33 3.69
CA HIS A 580 34.78 -12.19 4.89
C HIS A 580 35.70 -12.34 6.09
N THR A 581 35.85 -11.28 6.89
CA THR A 581 36.77 -11.25 8.06
C THR A 581 38.22 -11.63 7.72
N GLY A 582 38.69 -11.24 6.52
CA GLY A 582 40.04 -11.53 6.03
C GLY A 582 40.24 -12.91 5.41
N ALA A 583 39.26 -13.81 5.45
CA ALA A 583 39.30 -15.09 4.74
C ALA A 583 38.64 -14.96 3.35
N PRO A 584 39.09 -15.71 2.32
CA PRO A 584 38.42 -15.74 1.03
C PRO A 584 36.97 -16.20 1.12
N GLU A 585 36.04 -15.41 0.58
CA GLU A 585 34.62 -15.74 0.56
C GLU A 585 34.27 -16.41 -0.77
N ALA A 586 34.27 -17.75 -0.78
CA ALA A 586 33.89 -18.53 -1.96
C ALA A 586 32.37 -18.59 -2.14
N GLY A 587 31.89 -18.45 -3.38
CA GLY A 587 30.47 -18.51 -3.70
C GLY A 587 29.68 -17.21 -3.50
N ALA A 588 30.33 -16.11 -3.14
CA ALA A 588 29.70 -14.79 -3.12
C ALA A 588 29.36 -14.33 -4.54
N GLU A 589 28.16 -13.78 -4.72
CA GLU A 589 27.74 -13.21 -6.01
C GLU A 589 28.11 -11.73 -6.07
N VAL A 590 28.91 -11.34 -7.06
CA VAL A 590 29.22 -9.94 -7.39
C VAL A 590 28.40 -9.53 -8.60
N THR A 591 27.50 -8.57 -8.40
CA THR A 591 26.55 -8.12 -9.42
C THR A 591 26.73 -6.64 -9.69
N ALA A 592 26.79 -6.26 -10.97
CA ALA A 592 26.68 -4.85 -11.37
C ALA A 592 25.21 -4.45 -11.37
N VAL A 593 24.80 -3.65 -10.38
CA VAL A 593 23.41 -3.26 -10.12
C VAL A 593 22.80 -2.60 -11.37
N GLY A 594 21.58 -3.01 -11.72
CA GLY A 594 20.86 -2.50 -12.88
C GLY A 594 21.27 -3.14 -14.22
N THR A 595 22.11 -4.17 -14.20
CA THR A 595 22.54 -4.92 -15.39
C THR A 595 22.34 -6.42 -15.22
N SER A 596 22.51 -7.19 -16.29
CA SER A 596 22.55 -8.66 -16.23
C SER A 596 23.93 -9.22 -15.88
N ALA A 597 24.95 -8.37 -15.71
CA ALA A 597 26.32 -8.81 -15.49
C ALA A 597 26.54 -9.20 -14.03
N LYS A 598 26.96 -10.45 -13.83
CA LYS A 598 27.28 -11.02 -12.52
C LYS A 598 28.37 -12.08 -12.60
N ALA A 599 29.07 -12.27 -11.48
CA ALA A 599 30.11 -13.27 -11.31
C ALA A 599 29.96 -13.90 -9.92
N VAL A 600 30.37 -15.15 -9.80
CA VAL A 600 30.44 -15.85 -8.52
C VAL A 600 31.91 -16.03 -8.17
N THR A 601 32.27 -15.75 -6.93
CA THR A 601 33.65 -15.87 -6.48
C THR A 601 34.11 -17.32 -6.44
N ASP A 602 35.35 -17.57 -6.87
CA ASP A 602 35.98 -18.88 -6.78
C ASP A 602 36.43 -19.23 -5.34
N ALA A 603 37.07 -20.39 -5.16
CA ALA A 603 37.59 -20.84 -3.86
C ALA A 603 38.62 -19.88 -3.23
N ALA A 604 39.27 -19.03 -4.02
CA ALA A 604 40.19 -17.99 -3.56
C ALA A 604 39.50 -16.62 -3.41
N GLY A 605 38.17 -16.58 -3.47
CA GLY A 605 37.36 -15.37 -3.37
C GLY A 605 37.43 -14.48 -4.62
N ARG A 606 38.04 -14.93 -5.72
CA ARG A 606 38.27 -14.09 -6.90
C ARG A 606 37.04 -14.03 -7.78
N TYR A 607 36.76 -12.85 -8.33
CA TYR A 607 35.71 -12.65 -9.33
C TYR A 607 36.24 -11.88 -10.54
N ARG A 608 35.54 -12.02 -11.68
CA ARG A 608 35.77 -11.25 -12.90
C ARG A 608 34.46 -10.99 -13.63
N LEU A 609 34.23 -9.75 -14.01
CA LEU A 609 33.10 -9.24 -14.77
C LEU A 609 33.60 -8.52 -16.02
N ALA A 610 32.85 -8.63 -17.12
CA ALA A 610 33.01 -7.76 -18.27
C ALA A 610 31.90 -6.71 -18.23
N LEU A 611 32.25 -5.44 -18.14
CA LEU A 611 31.30 -4.32 -18.10
C LEU A 611 31.65 -3.31 -19.18
N PRO A 612 30.67 -2.73 -19.89
CA PRO A 612 30.91 -1.58 -20.74
C PRO A 612 31.57 -0.43 -19.98
N ARG A 613 32.18 0.51 -20.71
CA ARG A 613 32.65 1.75 -20.07
C ARG A 613 31.48 2.52 -19.46
N GLY A 614 31.61 2.93 -18.20
CA GLY A 614 30.54 3.60 -17.46
C GLY A 614 30.70 3.54 -15.95
N ALA A 615 29.78 4.20 -15.24
CA ALA A 615 29.69 4.13 -13.78
C ALA A 615 28.70 3.03 -13.36
N TYR A 616 29.08 2.21 -12.38
CA TYR A 616 28.28 1.11 -11.87
C TYR A 616 28.39 1.02 -10.36
N ASP A 617 27.36 0.48 -9.71
CA ASP A 617 27.46 -0.03 -8.36
C ASP A 617 27.65 -1.54 -8.39
N LEU A 618 28.72 -2.02 -7.77
CA LEU A 618 28.94 -3.45 -7.57
C LEU A 618 28.41 -3.85 -6.21
N LYS A 619 27.38 -4.70 -6.21
CA LYS A 619 26.82 -5.31 -5.01
C LYS A 619 27.37 -6.72 -4.84
N VAL A 620 27.95 -6.98 -3.69
CA VAL A 620 28.37 -8.31 -3.25
C VAL A 620 27.31 -8.90 -2.33
N THR A 621 26.74 -10.02 -2.76
CA THR A 621 25.86 -10.86 -1.94
C THR A 621 26.68 -12.02 -1.39
N PRO A 622 26.93 -12.10 -0.07
CA PRO A 622 27.74 -13.16 0.51
C PRO A 622 27.12 -14.55 0.35
N ALA A 623 27.96 -15.57 0.33
CA ALA A 623 27.52 -16.95 0.54
C ALA A 623 27.30 -17.24 2.03
N SER A 624 28.14 -16.64 2.88
CA SER A 624 28.06 -16.67 4.33
C SER A 624 26.80 -15.96 4.82
N ARG A 625 25.96 -16.69 5.54
CA ARG A 625 24.76 -16.16 6.21
C ARG A 625 25.10 -15.30 7.44
N CYS A 626 26.36 -15.29 7.86
CA CYS A 626 26.87 -14.41 8.89
C CYS A 626 27.52 -13.14 8.33
N ALA A 627 27.56 -12.91 7.01
CA ALA A 627 28.13 -11.72 6.41
C ALA A 627 27.05 -10.72 5.95
N THR A 628 27.39 -9.44 5.93
CA THR A 628 26.53 -8.37 5.41
C THR A 628 26.88 -8.06 3.95
N SER A 629 25.87 -7.94 3.10
CA SER A 629 26.06 -7.50 1.71
C SER A 629 26.71 -6.12 1.66
N ARG A 630 27.63 -5.91 0.72
CA ARG A 630 28.32 -4.64 0.53
C ARG A 630 28.12 -4.13 -0.89
N THR A 631 27.90 -2.83 -1.03
CA THR A 631 27.83 -2.18 -2.35
C THR A 631 28.94 -1.14 -2.44
N ALA A 632 29.60 -1.04 -3.59
CA ALA A 632 30.58 0.00 -3.85
C ALA A 632 30.51 0.50 -5.31
N PRO A 633 30.65 1.82 -5.53
CA PRO A 633 30.70 2.36 -6.88
C PRO A 633 32.04 2.04 -7.56
N VAL A 634 32.00 1.84 -8.87
CA VAL A 634 33.15 1.71 -9.77
C VAL A 634 32.92 2.53 -11.04
N THR A 635 33.98 3.05 -11.63
CA THR A 635 33.94 3.70 -12.96
C THR A 635 34.86 2.93 -13.91
N VAL A 636 34.24 2.22 -14.85
CA VAL A 636 34.92 1.41 -15.85
C VAL A 636 35.34 2.31 -17.01
N ASN A 637 36.63 2.64 -17.08
CA ASN A 637 37.23 3.32 -18.24
C ASN A 637 38.14 2.37 -19.07
N GLY A 638 38.30 1.14 -18.58
CA GLY A 638 39.17 0.06 -19.03
C GLY A 638 39.16 -1.05 -17.98
N ASP A 639 40.17 -1.91 -17.96
CA ASP A 639 40.30 -2.95 -16.92
C ASP A 639 40.58 -2.32 -15.55
N LEU A 640 39.94 -2.82 -14.50
CA LEU A 640 40.15 -2.35 -13.13
C LEU A 640 40.01 -3.47 -12.09
N THR A 641 40.66 -3.27 -10.95
CA THR A 641 40.56 -4.17 -9.79
C THR A 641 39.76 -3.51 -8.66
N LYS A 642 38.80 -4.24 -8.09
CA LYS A 642 38.00 -3.79 -6.94
C LYS A 642 37.81 -4.92 -5.95
N ASP A 643 38.47 -4.81 -4.79
CA ASP A 643 38.33 -5.80 -3.72
C ASP A 643 37.23 -5.39 -2.74
N PHE A 644 36.63 -6.40 -2.10
CA PHE A 644 35.61 -6.27 -1.08
C PHE A 644 35.99 -7.05 0.16
N ASP A 645 35.82 -6.41 1.32
CA ASP A 645 35.82 -7.11 2.60
C ASP A 645 34.45 -6.95 3.24
N LEU A 646 33.80 -8.07 3.56
CA LEU A 646 32.45 -8.13 4.10
C LEU A 646 32.53 -8.15 5.63
N ALA A 647 31.67 -7.33 6.25
CA ALA A 647 31.54 -7.29 7.70
C ALA A 647 30.63 -8.43 8.20
N ASN A 648 30.80 -8.80 9.48
CA ASN A 648 29.85 -9.68 10.13
C ASN A 648 28.47 -9.02 10.24
N ARG A 649 27.43 -9.84 10.10
CA ARG A 649 26.05 -9.47 10.33
C ARG A 649 25.80 -9.35 11.83
N SER A 650 25.17 -8.25 12.24
CA SER A 650 24.73 -8.03 13.61
C SER A 650 23.24 -7.66 13.69
N ASP A 651 22.58 -7.99 14.81
CA ASP A 651 21.26 -7.40 15.11
C ASP A 651 21.36 -5.99 15.71
N ALA A 652 20.21 -5.37 15.96
CA ALA A 652 20.12 -4.02 16.52
C ALA A 652 20.60 -3.92 17.99
N PHE A 653 20.55 -5.03 18.74
CA PHE A 653 21.15 -5.08 20.08
C PHE A 653 22.68 -5.12 20.01
N GLY A 654 23.21 -5.87 19.05
CA GLY A 654 24.62 -6.02 18.74
C GLY A 654 25.13 -7.46 18.79
N TYR A 655 24.28 -8.50 18.73
CA TYR A 655 24.76 -9.87 18.54
C TYR A 655 25.36 -10.03 17.16
N VAL A 656 26.60 -10.52 17.09
CA VAL A 656 27.36 -10.74 15.87
C VAL A 656 27.47 -12.23 15.59
N CYS A 657 27.13 -12.65 14.37
CA CYS A 657 27.17 -14.04 13.92
C CYS A 657 28.56 -14.44 13.40
N ALA A 658 28.99 -15.64 13.74
CA ALA A 658 30.09 -16.35 13.11
C ALA A 658 29.68 -17.82 12.88
N ALA A 659 30.09 -18.38 11.74
CA ALA A 659 29.94 -19.81 11.45
C ALA A 659 31.31 -20.47 11.48
N GLY A 660 31.40 -21.68 12.02
CA GLY A 660 32.65 -22.42 12.14
C GLY A 660 32.43 -23.93 12.22
N GLU A 661 33.48 -24.63 12.64
CA GLU A 661 33.51 -26.08 12.85
C GLU A 661 34.08 -26.36 14.25
N GLU A 662 33.31 -26.02 15.28
CA GLU A 662 33.66 -26.37 16.66
C GLU A 662 33.20 -27.80 17.01
N PRO A 663 33.93 -28.53 17.88
CA PRO A 663 33.49 -29.84 18.35
C PRO A 663 32.10 -29.79 18.97
N TYR A 664 31.25 -30.78 18.64
CA TYR A 664 29.91 -30.90 19.18
C TYR A 664 29.92 -31.04 20.71
N ILE A 665 29.15 -30.20 21.40
CA ILE A 665 29.04 -30.22 22.85
C ILE A 665 27.77 -30.97 23.26
N ALA A 666 27.92 -32.10 23.96
CA ALA A 666 26.80 -32.90 24.43
C ALA A 666 26.41 -32.56 25.88
N GLY A 667 25.12 -32.68 26.21
CA GLY A 667 24.63 -32.62 27.58
C GLY A 667 24.86 -33.95 28.32
N THR A 668 25.01 -33.88 29.65
CA THR A 668 25.27 -35.03 30.52
C THR A 668 24.02 -35.47 31.28
N ASP A 669 23.20 -34.50 31.71
CA ASP A 669 22.10 -34.70 32.63
C ASP A 669 20.77 -34.75 31.88
N ARG A 670 20.11 -35.89 31.87
CA ARG A 670 18.85 -36.10 31.12
C ARG A 670 17.70 -35.37 31.79
N LEU A 671 16.99 -34.53 31.03
CA LEU A 671 15.73 -33.94 31.44
C LEU A 671 14.58 -34.94 31.23
N GLY A 672 13.63 -34.96 32.17
CA GLY A 672 12.40 -35.76 32.10
C GLY A 672 11.37 -35.21 31.10
N LEU A 673 11.82 -34.66 29.98
CA LEU A 673 10.99 -34.05 28.94
C LEU A 673 10.90 -34.99 27.73
N SER A 674 9.69 -35.38 27.35
CA SER A 674 9.41 -36.27 26.22
C SER A 674 8.10 -35.92 25.50
N GLY A 675 7.87 -36.50 24.32
CA GLY A 675 6.63 -36.29 23.56
C GLY A 675 6.72 -35.13 22.55
N ASP A 676 5.58 -34.53 22.27
CA ASP A 676 5.32 -33.51 21.24
C ASP A 676 4.69 -32.27 21.91
N LEU A 677 5.09 -31.07 21.51
CA LEU A 677 4.69 -29.79 22.12
C LEU A 677 4.85 -29.73 23.65
N ALA A 678 5.81 -30.48 24.22
CA ALA A 678 6.05 -30.50 25.66
C ALA A 678 7.15 -29.50 26.04
N GLN A 679 7.07 -28.95 27.25
CA GLN A 679 8.06 -28.01 27.75
C GLN A 679 8.28 -28.15 29.25
N THR A 680 9.46 -27.77 29.73
CA THR A 680 9.76 -27.70 31.17
C THR A 680 10.62 -26.48 31.48
N GLU A 681 10.41 -25.88 32.65
CA GLU A 681 11.28 -24.83 33.16
C GLU A 681 12.53 -25.46 33.78
N VAL A 682 13.69 -24.88 33.49
CA VAL A 682 14.98 -25.27 34.04
C VAL A 682 15.62 -24.05 34.70
N TYR A 683 16.04 -24.21 35.96
CA TYR A 683 16.87 -23.22 36.65
C TYR A 683 18.31 -23.29 36.15
N LEU A 684 18.85 -22.14 35.79
CA LEU A 684 20.18 -22.02 35.19
C LEU A 684 21.25 -22.08 36.29
N PRO A 685 22.38 -22.77 36.06
CA PRO A 685 23.47 -22.89 37.05
C PRO A 685 24.18 -21.55 37.34
N PHE A 686 23.95 -20.56 36.49
CA PHE A 686 24.37 -19.19 36.63
C PHE A 686 23.42 -18.28 35.86
N THR A 687 23.50 -16.99 36.15
CA THR A 687 22.68 -15.99 35.45
C THR A 687 23.15 -15.85 34.01
N VAL A 688 22.26 -16.10 33.04
CA VAL A 688 22.56 -15.95 31.61
C VAL A 688 22.20 -14.54 31.15
N PRO A 689 23.17 -13.74 30.66
CA PRO A 689 22.88 -12.45 30.06
C PRO A 689 22.42 -12.62 28.60
N LEU A 690 21.25 -12.06 28.28
CA LEU A 690 20.67 -12.11 26.94
C LEU A 690 19.83 -10.87 26.65
N TYR A 691 20.07 -10.22 25.51
CA TYR A 691 19.41 -8.97 25.09
C TYR A 691 19.34 -7.88 26.18
N GLY A 692 20.42 -7.76 26.96
CA GLY A 692 20.56 -6.76 28.03
C GLY A 692 19.79 -7.07 29.30
N SER A 693 19.16 -8.24 29.38
CA SER A 693 18.52 -8.78 30.58
C SER A 693 19.33 -9.94 31.16
N GLN A 694 19.01 -10.30 32.40
CA GLN A 694 19.70 -11.34 33.17
C GLN A 694 18.66 -12.39 33.58
N TYR A 695 18.91 -13.66 33.26
CA TYR A 695 17.95 -14.74 33.46
C TYR A 695 18.49 -15.83 34.39
N THR A 696 17.66 -16.30 35.31
CA THR A 696 17.97 -17.39 36.25
C THR A 696 17.23 -18.69 35.92
N SER A 697 16.31 -18.66 34.97
CA SER A 697 15.61 -19.83 34.44
C SER A 697 15.32 -19.66 32.94
N SER A 698 15.09 -20.79 32.27
CA SER A 698 14.63 -20.85 30.87
C SER A 698 13.61 -21.97 30.71
N TRP A 699 12.65 -21.79 29.81
CA TRP A 699 11.78 -22.87 29.35
C TRP A 699 12.41 -23.56 28.15
N ILE A 700 12.43 -24.89 28.17
CA ILE A 700 12.98 -25.74 27.11
C ILE A 700 11.82 -26.53 26.51
N SER A 701 11.64 -26.47 25.19
CA SER A 701 10.61 -27.19 24.44
C SER A 701 11.15 -28.45 23.78
N THR A 702 10.28 -29.43 23.51
CA THR A 702 10.57 -30.56 22.61
C THR A 702 10.89 -30.11 21.18
N ASP A 703 10.39 -28.94 20.77
CA ASP A 703 10.46 -28.39 19.41
C ASP A 703 11.81 -27.71 19.09
N GLY A 704 12.88 -28.04 19.82
CA GLY A 704 14.23 -27.54 19.51
C GLY A 704 14.41 -26.04 19.72
N ASN A 705 13.66 -25.46 20.66
CA ASN A 705 13.75 -24.05 21.05
C ASN A 705 13.76 -23.86 22.57
N LEU A 706 14.23 -22.69 22.99
CA LEU A 706 14.15 -22.21 24.36
C LEU A 706 13.56 -20.81 24.38
N TYR A 707 12.95 -20.45 25.51
CA TYR A 707 12.55 -19.08 25.76
C TYR A 707 12.77 -18.64 27.20
N PHE A 708 13.02 -17.34 27.36
CA PHE A 708 13.36 -16.73 28.63
C PHE A 708 12.27 -15.72 29.02
N ARG A 709 11.59 -15.98 30.15
CA ARG A 709 10.36 -15.32 30.67
C ARG A 709 9.07 -15.76 29.94
N GLY A 710 7.94 -15.89 30.66
CA GLY A 710 6.59 -16.22 30.14
C GLY A 710 6.14 -17.67 30.33
N THR A 711 4.82 -17.95 30.24
CA THR A 711 4.24 -19.30 30.02
C THR A 711 3.62 -19.32 28.62
N TRP A 712 3.67 -20.46 27.91
CA TRP A 712 3.17 -20.57 26.53
C TRP A 712 1.68 -20.19 26.40
N GLY A 713 1.38 -19.37 25.39
CA GLY A 713 0.05 -18.82 25.14
C GLY A 713 -0.27 -17.60 26.02
N ILE A 714 -0.95 -16.61 25.43
CA ILE A 714 -1.51 -15.37 26.00
C ILE A 714 -0.62 -14.14 26.31
N ASP A 715 0.71 -14.15 26.10
CA ASP A 715 1.49 -12.88 26.03
C ASP A 715 2.75 -13.05 25.15
N GLU A 716 2.78 -12.41 23.97
CA GLU A 716 3.84 -12.49 22.94
C GLU A 716 5.12 -11.72 23.35
N ARG A 717 5.62 -11.91 24.58
CA ARG A 717 6.73 -11.12 25.15
C ARG A 717 7.86 -11.97 25.74
N ASN A 718 8.37 -12.93 24.96
CA ASN A 718 9.47 -13.80 25.38
C ASN A 718 10.72 -13.50 24.54
N VAL A 719 11.91 -13.70 25.12
CA VAL A 719 13.13 -13.82 24.33
C VAL A 719 13.26 -15.26 23.87
N TRP A 720 13.37 -15.48 22.56
CA TRP A 720 13.49 -16.81 22.02
C TRP A 720 14.89 -17.10 21.48
N VAL A 721 15.31 -18.34 21.69
CA VAL A 721 16.53 -18.90 21.14
C VAL A 721 16.13 -20.17 20.39
N HIS A 722 16.43 -20.20 19.10
CA HIS A 722 16.04 -21.27 18.19
C HIS A 722 17.29 -21.96 17.65
N PRO A 723 17.86 -22.94 18.36
CA PRO A 723 18.93 -23.79 17.83
C PRO A 723 18.45 -24.58 16.61
N PHE A 724 17.22 -25.11 16.68
CA PHE A 724 16.56 -25.81 15.58
C PHE A 724 15.05 -25.87 15.83
N ASN A 725 14.33 -24.77 15.59
CA ASN A 725 12.89 -24.73 15.85
C ASN A 725 12.08 -25.38 14.72
N ASP A 726 11.50 -26.56 14.98
CA ASP A 726 10.63 -27.32 14.08
C ASP A 726 9.65 -28.18 14.92
N ASP A 727 8.68 -28.81 14.28
CA ASP A 727 7.72 -29.73 14.91
C ASP A 727 8.42 -31.08 15.20
N LEU A 728 8.97 -31.21 16.41
CA LEU A 728 9.85 -32.30 16.83
C LEU A 728 9.21 -33.16 17.93
N ILE A 729 9.55 -34.45 17.92
CA ILE A 729 9.13 -35.43 18.92
C ILE A 729 10.35 -36.01 19.63
N VAL A 730 10.30 -36.02 20.96
CA VAL A 730 11.24 -36.75 21.80
C VAL A 730 10.64 -38.13 22.12
N ASP A 731 11.00 -39.13 21.32
CA ASP A 731 10.56 -40.52 21.47
C ASP A 731 11.45 -41.35 22.41
N GLY A 732 11.23 -42.67 22.48
CA GLY A 732 12.00 -43.57 23.34
C GLY A 732 13.48 -43.71 22.96
N GLN A 733 13.88 -43.27 21.76
CA GLN A 733 15.27 -43.27 21.29
C GLN A 733 15.93 -41.89 21.40
N ALA A 734 15.18 -40.88 21.86
CA ALA A 734 15.61 -39.51 21.97
C ALA A 734 15.70 -39.05 23.43
N GLY A 735 16.34 -37.90 23.64
CA GLY A 735 16.34 -37.26 24.93
C GLY A 735 16.83 -35.82 24.86
N ILE A 736 16.36 -35.02 25.81
CA ILE A 736 16.89 -33.68 26.04
C ILE A 736 17.84 -33.73 27.23
N TYR A 737 19.04 -33.19 27.07
CA TYR A 737 20.10 -33.22 28.08
C TYR A 737 20.58 -31.81 28.40
N THR A 738 21.04 -31.60 29.63
CA THR A 738 21.70 -30.37 30.06
C THR A 738 23.10 -30.66 30.58
N ALA A 739 23.96 -29.65 30.63
CA ALA A 739 25.25 -29.73 31.32
C ALA A 739 25.72 -28.33 31.77
N GLU A 740 26.45 -28.28 32.88
CA GLU A 740 27.30 -27.13 33.24
C GLU A 740 28.75 -27.49 32.94
N LEU A 741 29.42 -26.66 32.14
CA LEU A 741 30.81 -26.83 31.76
C LEU A 741 31.65 -25.65 32.24
N GLY A 742 32.92 -25.93 32.56
CA GLY A 742 33.89 -24.91 32.98
C GLY A 742 33.76 -24.49 34.46
N THR A 743 34.38 -23.37 34.80
CA THR A 743 34.34 -22.77 36.15
C THR A 743 34.15 -21.25 36.04
N ALA A 744 33.57 -20.62 37.06
CA ALA A 744 33.34 -19.18 37.05
C ALA A 744 34.66 -18.40 36.89
N PRO A 745 34.70 -17.29 36.13
CA PRO A 745 33.60 -16.61 35.43
C PRO A 745 33.50 -16.99 33.93
N LYS A 746 33.85 -18.23 33.57
CA LYS A 746 33.82 -18.75 32.18
C LYS A 746 33.00 -20.04 32.08
N ARG A 747 31.87 -20.09 32.77
CA ARG A 747 30.95 -21.24 32.70
C ARG A 747 30.13 -21.21 31.42
N THR A 748 29.71 -22.39 30.99
CA THR A 748 28.81 -22.61 29.87
C THR A 748 27.69 -23.54 30.29
N PHE A 749 26.44 -23.14 30.06
CA PHE A 749 25.27 -23.99 30.23
C PHE A 749 24.87 -24.56 28.87
N VAL A 750 24.71 -25.88 28.77
CA VAL A 750 24.39 -26.58 27.52
C VAL A 750 22.99 -27.17 27.61
N VAL A 751 22.24 -27.08 26.50
CA VAL A 751 21.00 -27.82 26.26
C VAL A 751 21.14 -28.58 24.95
N GLU A 752 20.93 -29.89 24.97
CA GLU A 752 21.03 -30.77 23.81
C GLU A 752 19.70 -31.47 23.54
N TRP A 753 19.23 -31.41 22.29
CA TRP A 753 18.21 -32.29 21.74
C TRP A 753 18.93 -33.41 21.01
N ARG A 754 18.99 -34.58 21.64
CA ARG A 754 19.72 -35.74 21.12
C ARG A 754 18.76 -36.66 20.40
N ASN A 755 19.06 -36.91 19.12
CA ASN A 755 18.40 -37.94 18.30
C ASN A 755 16.87 -37.78 18.23
N VAL A 756 16.37 -36.54 18.27
CA VAL A 756 14.94 -36.22 18.22
C VAL A 756 14.40 -36.38 16.79
N THR A 757 13.13 -36.71 16.65
CA THR A 757 12.52 -37.03 15.34
C THR A 757 11.49 -35.99 14.93
N PHE A 758 11.06 -35.99 13.67
CA PHE A 758 10.11 -35.00 13.15
C PHE A 758 8.67 -35.54 13.21
N LYS A 759 7.71 -34.69 13.56
CA LYS A 759 6.30 -35.08 13.68
C LYS A 759 5.72 -35.76 12.44
N ASN A 760 6.09 -35.26 11.27
CA ASN A 760 5.57 -35.71 9.98
C ASN A 760 6.46 -36.76 9.29
N ASP A 761 7.64 -37.06 9.85
CA ASP A 761 8.54 -38.09 9.33
C ASP A 761 9.43 -38.62 10.46
N ASN A 762 9.00 -39.73 11.05
CA ASN A 762 9.69 -40.33 12.20
C ASN A 762 10.93 -41.17 11.83
N SER A 763 11.25 -41.26 10.53
CA SER A 763 12.44 -41.98 10.04
C SER A 763 13.70 -41.11 10.08
N LEU A 764 13.52 -39.79 10.07
CA LEU A 764 14.58 -38.79 10.10
C LEU A 764 14.82 -38.31 11.54
N ARG A 765 16.07 -37.95 11.85
CA ARG A 765 16.47 -37.56 13.21
C ARG A 765 17.50 -36.45 13.19
N VAL A 766 17.45 -35.60 14.20
CA VAL A 766 18.40 -34.49 14.36
C VAL A 766 19.01 -34.49 15.74
N SER A 767 20.30 -34.15 15.83
CA SER A 767 20.98 -33.85 17.08
C SER A 767 21.56 -32.44 17.04
N VAL A 768 21.08 -31.59 17.95
CA VAL A 768 21.51 -30.19 18.07
C VAL A 768 21.77 -29.86 19.53
N SER A 769 22.78 -29.05 19.79
CA SER A 769 22.97 -28.44 21.11
C SER A 769 23.14 -26.93 21.05
N ALA A 770 22.72 -26.29 22.13
CA ALA A 770 22.87 -24.86 22.37
C ALA A 770 23.68 -24.65 23.64
N ALA A 771 24.64 -23.75 23.59
CA ALA A 771 25.53 -23.43 24.70
C ALA A 771 25.48 -21.93 25.00
N PHE A 772 25.26 -21.60 26.27
CA PHE A 772 25.12 -20.24 26.78
C PHE A 772 26.30 -19.92 27.69
N GLY A 773 27.10 -18.92 27.35
CA GLY A 773 28.25 -18.48 28.15
C GLY A 773 27.89 -17.43 29.19
N GLU A 774 28.64 -17.37 30.29
CA GLU A 774 28.56 -16.27 31.29
C GLU A 774 28.87 -14.88 30.68
N ASP A 775 29.52 -14.84 29.52
CA ASP A 775 29.80 -13.61 28.77
C ASP A 775 28.66 -13.19 27.83
N GLY A 776 27.58 -13.96 27.77
CA GLY A 776 26.40 -13.73 26.91
C GLY A 776 26.53 -14.30 25.51
N SER A 777 27.62 -15.01 25.20
CA SER A 777 27.73 -15.75 23.95
C SER A 777 26.73 -16.90 23.89
N ILE A 778 26.13 -17.08 22.72
CA ILE A 778 25.26 -18.22 22.41
C ILE A 778 25.90 -19.00 21.27
N ARG A 779 26.00 -20.32 21.41
CA ARG A 779 26.56 -21.18 20.37
C ARG A 779 25.63 -22.34 20.06
N PHE A 780 25.45 -22.67 18.79
CA PHE A 780 24.73 -23.84 18.33
C PHE A 780 25.70 -24.82 17.69
N PHE A 781 25.49 -26.12 17.89
CA PHE A 781 26.30 -27.20 17.34
C PHE A 781 25.42 -28.24 16.68
N TYR A 782 25.83 -28.68 15.50
CA TYR A 782 25.09 -29.63 14.68
C TYR A 782 25.95 -30.84 14.34
N LYS A 783 25.40 -32.03 14.50
CA LYS A 783 26.05 -33.28 14.12
C LYS A 783 25.05 -34.23 13.45
N ASP A 784 25.60 -35.19 12.73
CA ASP A 784 24.86 -36.29 12.10
C ASP A 784 23.76 -35.80 11.16
N LEU A 785 23.97 -34.65 10.47
CA LEU A 785 23.05 -34.13 9.47
C LEU A 785 23.39 -34.68 8.09
N ASP A 786 22.45 -35.30 7.38
CA ASP A 786 22.72 -35.91 6.07
C ASP A 786 21.76 -35.51 4.93
N ASN A 787 20.63 -34.86 5.25
CA ASN A 787 19.60 -34.54 4.25
C ASN A 787 18.97 -33.15 4.45
N PRO A 788 18.23 -32.61 3.45
CA PRO A 788 17.66 -31.26 3.50
C PRO A 788 16.75 -30.98 4.71
N ARG A 789 16.03 -31.99 5.21
CA ARG A 789 15.17 -31.84 6.39
C ARG A 789 16.01 -31.54 7.63
N GLU A 790 17.08 -32.31 7.81
CA GLU A 790 18.07 -32.13 8.88
C GLU A 790 18.92 -30.86 8.68
N PHE A 791 19.12 -30.42 7.44
CA PHE A 791 19.74 -29.13 7.15
C PHE A 791 18.82 -27.93 7.46
N GLY A 792 17.56 -28.16 7.84
CA GLY A 792 16.63 -27.15 8.33
C GLY A 792 15.65 -26.60 7.28
N ASP A 793 15.27 -27.38 6.26
CA ASP A 793 14.33 -26.94 5.21
C ASP A 793 12.94 -26.49 5.72
N LYS A 794 12.54 -26.84 6.94
CA LYS A 794 11.37 -26.30 7.67
C LYS A 794 11.70 -25.77 9.07
N ALA A 795 12.97 -25.76 9.44
CA ALA A 795 13.39 -25.28 10.75
C ALA A 795 13.67 -23.78 10.72
N SER A 796 13.46 -23.12 11.86
CA SER A 796 13.96 -21.75 12.09
C SER A 796 15.16 -21.79 13.03
N VAL A 797 16.23 -21.09 12.65
CA VAL A 797 17.49 -21.03 13.39
C VAL A 797 17.87 -19.58 13.61
N GLY A 798 17.98 -19.16 14.86
CA GLY A 798 18.23 -17.75 15.18
C GLY A 798 17.90 -17.34 16.61
N LEU A 799 17.87 -16.02 16.80
CA LEU A 799 17.57 -15.33 18.05
C LEU A 799 16.44 -14.32 17.82
N GLN A 800 15.60 -14.11 18.84
CA GLN A 800 14.51 -13.13 18.82
C GLN A 800 14.37 -12.43 20.18
N ASP A 801 14.15 -11.11 20.17
CA ASP A 801 13.96 -10.29 21.36
C ASP A 801 12.52 -10.23 21.89
N LEU A 802 12.34 -9.57 23.04
CA LEU A 802 11.07 -9.47 23.77
C LEU A 802 9.91 -8.79 23.04
N LYS A 803 10.16 -8.06 21.95
CA LYS A 803 9.16 -7.24 21.26
C LYS A 803 8.82 -7.78 19.86
N ASP A 804 9.39 -8.92 19.46
CA ASP A 804 9.42 -9.38 18.05
C ASP A 804 9.93 -8.28 17.10
N THR A 805 10.77 -7.37 17.60
CA THR A 805 11.29 -6.22 16.84
C THR A 805 12.71 -6.47 16.35
N ILE A 806 13.44 -7.36 17.01
CA ILE A 806 14.81 -7.71 16.68
C ILE A 806 14.85 -9.22 16.40
N ASP A 807 14.85 -9.54 15.12
CA ASP A 807 14.87 -10.90 14.59
C ASP A 807 16.24 -11.17 13.94
N PHE A 808 17.10 -11.97 14.59
CA PHE A 808 18.34 -12.48 13.98
C PHE A 808 18.14 -13.91 13.51
N TRP A 809 17.67 -14.07 12.28
CA TRP A 809 17.51 -15.39 11.66
C TRP A 809 18.73 -15.78 10.83
N TYR A 810 19.45 -16.82 11.24
CA TYR A 810 20.46 -17.48 10.40
C TYR A 810 19.77 -18.19 9.21
N SER A 811 18.70 -18.93 9.49
CA SER A 811 17.83 -19.54 8.48
C SER A 811 16.39 -19.63 8.98
N GLN A 812 15.45 -19.61 8.02
CA GLN A 812 14.05 -19.95 8.23
C GLN A 812 13.58 -20.80 7.06
N ASN A 813 13.07 -22.00 7.34
CA ASN A 813 12.52 -22.90 6.33
C ASN A 813 13.46 -23.08 5.12
N SER A 814 14.74 -23.31 5.39
CA SER A 814 15.80 -23.34 4.37
C SER A 814 16.91 -24.32 4.80
N PRO A 815 17.31 -25.26 3.93
CA PRO A 815 18.38 -26.22 4.21
C PRO A 815 19.75 -25.50 4.20
N ALA A 816 20.12 -24.91 5.34
CA ALA A 816 21.24 -23.98 5.46
C ALA A 816 22.35 -24.48 6.41
N LEU A 817 22.05 -25.51 7.20
CA LEU A 817 22.96 -26.12 8.15
C LEU A 817 23.81 -27.19 7.47
N LYS A 818 24.96 -27.51 8.08
CA LYS A 818 25.86 -28.59 7.65
C LYS A 818 26.24 -29.47 8.82
N ASN A 819 26.55 -30.73 8.54
CA ASN A 819 27.13 -31.62 9.55
C ASN A 819 28.46 -31.06 10.07
N GLY A 820 28.66 -31.09 11.38
CA GLY A 820 29.87 -30.56 12.04
C GLY A 820 29.92 -29.04 12.14
N GLN A 821 28.87 -28.33 11.73
CA GLN A 821 28.81 -26.88 11.81
C GLN A 821 28.59 -26.41 13.25
N SER A 822 29.25 -25.31 13.60
CA SER A 822 28.89 -24.45 14.73
C SER A 822 28.44 -23.06 14.28
N LEU A 823 27.53 -22.47 15.04
CA LEU A 823 27.10 -21.07 14.90
C LEU A 823 27.33 -20.36 16.22
N THR A 824 28.00 -19.21 16.20
CA THR A 824 28.31 -18.42 17.38
C THR A 824 27.70 -17.04 17.25
N PHE A 825 26.94 -16.63 18.27
CA PHE A 825 26.38 -15.30 18.42
C PHE A 825 27.05 -14.62 19.61
N THR A 826 27.85 -13.60 19.34
CA THR A 826 28.60 -12.87 20.38
C THR A 826 28.02 -11.48 20.56
N PRO A 827 27.61 -11.09 21.78
CA PRO A 827 27.12 -9.74 22.03
C PRO A 827 28.27 -8.74 21.99
N SER A 828 28.14 -7.70 21.15
CA SER A 828 29.09 -6.57 21.11
C SER A 828 28.86 -5.54 22.22
N ARG A 829 27.74 -5.64 22.95
CA ARG A 829 27.37 -4.75 24.06
C ARG A 829 27.14 -5.54 25.34
N ARG A 830 27.51 -4.96 26.48
CA ARG A 830 27.19 -5.45 27.83
C ARG A 830 26.37 -4.37 28.56
N GLY A 831 25.09 -4.61 28.84
CA GLY A 831 24.19 -3.65 29.50
C GLY A 831 22.75 -3.68 28.94
N PRO A 832 21.79 -2.96 29.56
CA PRO A 832 20.38 -2.96 29.13
C PRO A 832 20.20 -2.42 27.71
N ALA A 833 19.21 -2.94 26.98
CA ALA A 833 18.81 -2.42 25.68
C ALA A 833 18.35 -0.95 25.82
N LEU A 834 18.72 -0.08 24.88
CA LEU A 834 18.20 1.29 24.84
C LEU A 834 16.66 1.24 24.70
N PRO A 835 15.92 2.15 25.38
CA PRO A 835 14.47 2.08 25.54
C PRO A 835 13.66 1.95 24.23
#